data_AF-A0A8I2E6Y3-F1
#
_entry.id   AF-A0A8I2E6Y3-F1
#
_cell.length_a   1.000
_cell.length_b   1.000
_cell.length_c   1.000
_cell.angle_alpha   90.00
_cell.angle_beta   90.00
_cell.angle_gamma   90.00
#
_symmetry.space_group_name_H-M   'P 1'
#
loop_
_entity.id
_entity.type
_entity.pdbx_description
1 polymer ?
#
loop_
_entity_poly.entity_id
_entity_poly.type
_entity_poly.pdbx_seq_one_letter_code
_entity_poly.pdbx_strand_id
1 'polypeptide(L)'
;MAPSVDQTLQAWASNATDDELDAGPSIADLGGAEAVIAEADQLAAGPLLPYLLTALGRDLDAVDGDQARRLLDAAARGLRNPQAAWVLADAIDVVCAHPALATRLGTRTVRNLATHVEAALAGDADAALAQPAVAGLLRLAVAQTATPHRLMALLAEITGDEPSEALERLPILVGVAHDHFGDDALLDVLSALENQTDLPAGTRADATFELAVADMRSALEASDRSAVEDHLRRALMRFKDLDRTHEARLDARAHAAAVDAVLAFGEIGKQPTTAAPAEQRLAQAAAQLDATATLLTEWTRGMHRLDWLSARGLAQSAWSRLVTSLQTARSHMDQPSWYDPAGTLGDLLDVYVASRSIHTTRADGSGGLTALVSPPVEAAFVRSDGLLHHLEQALTTDPQFTGSPDARALYEVVQAQRRAPSSTGQVMPGKALEGRPTLAGLFQADAPGLRDDLDPQLLDQIEQLLQQQSKGYTPTGNARFDAHLESLLGELATSPAWTQRDSSYFTTLLEQFLRFLYDRFDAQADYYGARTAYLGPCPDKKPDGSPDHWDEKHVQDDLHQHLSGTLTPGTVQRELIDVASGRTDVTYTPEPGSRFVAEVKRRDTRWTRERIEKSYLAQATNYTATGPPFGLLLVGDDSGHTSGYRSIEDSVWIIRRARSATEVPRLIVVGILPIGRPTPSALRMPRVTT
;
A
#
# COMPACT_ATOMS: atom_id res chain seq x y z
N MET A 1 -42.91 -48.34 7.85
CA MET A 1 -41.48 -48.27 8.22
C MET A 1 -41.18 -46.82 8.51
N ALA A 2 -40.49 -46.52 9.60
CA ALA A 2 -39.94 -45.17 9.79
C ALA A 2 -38.97 -44.88 8.63
N PRO A 3 -38.88 -43.64 8.14
CA PRO A 3 -37.88 -43.27 7.14
C PRO A 3 -36.47 -43.54 7.71
N SER A 4 -35.53 -43.93 6.85
CA SER A 4 -34.13 -44.09 7.29
C SER A 4 -33.51 -42.74 7.63
N VAL A 5 -32.40 -42.74 8.36
CA VAL A 5 -31.69 -41.49 8.70
C VAL A 5 -31.23 -40.77 7.42
N ASP A 6 -30.76 -41.52 6.42
CA ASP A 6 -30.36 -40.99 5.10
C ASP A 6 -31.52 -40.29 4.36
N GLN A 7 -32.72 -40.91 4.35
CA GLN A 7 -33.91 -40.31 3.75
C GLN A 7 -34.32 -39.02 4.47
N THR A 8 -34.17 -39.01 5.80
CA THR A 8 -34.54 -37.85 6.63
C THR A 8 -33.52 -36.72 6.42
N LEU A 9 -32.22 -37.03 6.34
CA LEU A 9 -31.16 -36.07 6.01
C LEU A 9 -31.36 -35.44 4.63
N GLN A 10 -31.71 -36.24 3.61
CA GLN A 10 -31.97 -35.74 2.26
C GLN A 10 -33.20 -34.82 2.24
N ALA A 11 -34.25 -35.17 2.98
CA ALA A 11 -35.45 -34.34 3.13
C ALA A 11 -35.15 -33.03 3.87
N TRP A 12 -34.32 -33.07 4.92
CA TRP A 12 -33.85 -31.89 5.65
C TRP A 12 -33.05 -30.97 4.73
N ALA A 13 -32.02 -31.48 4.05
CA ALA A 13 -31.16 -30.69 3.18
C ALA A 13 -31.91 -30.00 2.03
N SER A 14 -33.03 -30.58 1.57
CA SER A 14 -33.87 -29.99 0.52
C SER A 14 -34.75 -28.83 1.01
N ASN A 15 -34.95 -28.68 2.31
CA ASN A 15 -35.82 -27.68 2.92
C ASN A 15 -35.07 -26.72 3.85
N ALA A 16 -33.80 -26.99 4.16
CA ALA A 16 -32.95 -26.17 4.99
C ALA A 16 -32.64 -24.83 4.33
N THR A 17 -32.59 -23.78 5.14
CA THR A 17 -32.05 -22.45 4.77
C THR A 17 -30.53 -22.49 4.63
N ASP A 18 -29.93 -21.48 4.00
CA ASP A 18 -28.46 -21.38 3.87
C ASP A 18 -27.77 -21.42 5.26
N ASP A 19 -28.34 -20.72 6.25
CA ASP A 19 -27.83 -20.74 7.63
C ASP A 19 -27.92 -22.14 8.27
N GLU A 20 -28.96 -22.92 7.98
CA GLU A 20 -29.12 -24.28 8.48
C GLU A 20 -28.20 -25.27 7.77
N LEU A 21 -27.95 -25.07 6.48
CA LEU A 21 -26.97 -25.86 5.71
C LEU A 21 -25.55 -25.62 6.21
N ASP A 22 -25.19 -24.37 6.50
CA ASP A 22 -23.88 -24.00 7.08
C ASP A 22 -23.70 -24.60 8.49
N ALA A 23 -24.77 -24.61 9.29
CA ALA A 23 -24.70 -25.09 10.67
C ALA A 23 -24.84 -26.63 10.81
N GLY A 24 -25.33 -27.31 9.76
CA GLY A 24 -25.52 -28.75 9.68
C GLY A 24 -26.68 -29.32 10.52
N PRO A 25 -27.03 -30.61 10.33
CA PRO A 25 -28.23 -31.21 10.91
C PRO A 25 -28.12 -31.43 12.42
N SER A 26 -29.23 -31.28 13.13
CA SER A 26 -29.39 -31.68 14.54
C SER A 26 -29.82 -33.15 14.68
N ILE A 27 -29.80 -33.72 15.88
CA ILE A 27 -30.30 -35.09 16.11
C ILE A 27 -31.80 -35.18 15.83
N ALA A 28 -32.54 -34.11 16.09
CA ALA A 28 -33.96 -34.03 15.75
C ALA A 28 -34.19 -34.06 14.22
N ASP A 29 -33.34 -33.36 13.46
CA ASP A 29 -33.41 -33.32 11.99
C ASP A 29 -33.10 -34.68 11.36
N LEU A 30 -32.32 -35.52 12.04
CA LEU A 30 -32.02 -36.89 11.63
C LEU A 30 -33.11 -37.91 12.03
N GLY A 31 -34.26 -37.46 12.52
CA GLY A 31 -35.37 -38.33 12.93
C GLY A 31 -35.38 -38.70 14.42
N GLY A 32 -34.54 -38.04 15.24
CA GLY A 32 -34.48 -38.19 16.69
C GLY A 32 -33.51 -39.27 17.18
N ALA A 33 -33.17 -39.23 18.47
CA ALA A 33 -32.10 -40.04 19.07
C ALA A 33 -32.27 -41.55 18.85
N GLU A 34 -33.49 -42.09 18.96
CA GLU A 34 -33.76 -43.52 18.75
C GLU A 34 -33.48 -43.97 17.32
N ALA A 35 -33.86 -43.16 16.32
CA ALA A 35 -33.60 -43.46 14.91
C ALA A 35 -32.10 -43.41 14.60
N VAL A 36 -31.41 -42.37 15.09
CA VAL A 36 -29.96 -42.22 14.92
C VAL A 36 -29.20 -43.37 15.59
N ILE A 37 -29.61 -43.81 16.78
CA ILE A 37 -28.98 -44.95 17.49
C ILE A 37 -29.17 -46.25 16.71
N ALA A 38 -30.37 -46.48 16.16
CA ALA A 38 -30.66 -47.70 15.41
C ALA A 38 -29.77 -47.85 14.16
N GLU A 39 -29.38 -46.74 13.53
CA GLU A 39 -28.53 -46.71 12.33
C GLU A 39 -27.09 -46.26 12.60
N ALA A 40 -26.71 -46.03 13.86
CA ALA A 40 -25.44 -45.36 14.22
C ALA A 40 -24.19 -46.06 13.68
N ASP A 41 -24.15 -47.39 13.71
CA ASP A 41 -23.01 -48.15 13.18
C ASP A 41 -22.90 -48.06 11.65
N GLN A 42 -24.03 -48.01 10.95
CA GLN A 42 -24.07 -47.87 9.50
C GLN A 42 -23.65 -46.45 9.08
N LEU A 43 -24.13 -45.43 9.81
CA LEU A 43 -23.74 -44.04 9.60
C LEU A 43 -22.25 -43.85 9.87
N ALA A 44 -21.72 -44.41 10.95
CA ALA A 44 -20.32 -44.28 11.34
C ALA A 44 -19.35 -44.99 10.39
N ALA A 45 -19.75 -46.12 9.79
CA ALA A 45 -18.92 -46.87 8.85
C ALA A 45 -19.00 -46.37 7.39
N GLY A 46 -19.92 -45.44 7.10
CA GLY A 46 -20.19 -44.93 5.76
C GLY A 46 -19.78 -43.48 5.54
N PRO A 47 -20.24 -42.85 4.45
CA PRO A 47 -19.89 -41.47 4.09
C PRO A 47 -20.61 -40.44 4.96
N LEU A 48 -21.57 -40.88 5.79
CA LEU A 48 -22.41 -40.03 6.62
C LEU A 48 -21.82 -39.78 8.02
N LEU A 49 -20.61 -40.29 8.31
CA LEU A 49 -19.93 -40.06 9.58
C LEU A 49 -19.81 -38.56 9.94
N PRO A 50 -19.47 -37.62 9.02
CA PRO A 50 -19.39 -36.20 9.35
C PRO A 50 -20.75 -35.64 9.81
N TYR A 51 -21.84 -36.03 9.16
CA TYR A 51 -23.20 -35.60 9.55
C TYR A 51 -23.62 -36.15 10.92
N LEU A 52 -23.26 -37.41 11.24
CA LEU A 52 -23.45 -37.96 12.58
C LEU A 52 -22.67 -37.14 13.62
N LEU A 53 -21.42 -36.80 13.34
CA LEU A 53 -20.59 -35.98 14.23
C LEU A 53 -21.16 -34.56 14.38
N THR A 54 -21.71 -33.97 13.33
CA THR A 54 -22.31 -32.62 13.39
C THR A 54 -23.54 -32.62 14.27
N ALA A 55 -24.43 -33.60 14.09
CA ALA A 55 -25.60 -33.75 14.95
C ALA A 55 -25.21 -33.97 16.42
N LEU A 56 -24.17 -34.76 16.69
CA LEU A 56 -23.62 -34.90 18.05
C LEU A 56 -23.04 -33.58 18.55
N GLY A 57 -22.26 -32.85 17.74
CA GLY A 57 -21.66 -31.58 18.12
C GLY A 57 -22.69 -30.54 18.59
N ARG A 58 -23.89 -30.55 18.02
CA ARG A 58 -24.99 -29.62 18.34
C ARG A 58 -25.79 -30.04 19.56
N ASP A 59 -26.17 -31.31 19.65
CA ASP A 59 -27.24 -31.75 20.56
C ASP A 59 -26.79 -32.74 21.65
N LEU A 60 -25.49 -33.06 21.77
CA LEU A 60 -25.03 -34.12 22.68
C LEU A 60 -25.52 -33.96 24.13
N ASP A 61 -25.60 -32.72 24.62
CA ASP A 61 -26.04 -32.43 26.00
C ASP A 61 -27.57 -32.52 26.17
N ALA A 62 -28.34 -32.56 25.09
CA ALA A 62 -29.79 -32.72 25.10
C ALA A 62 -30.24 -34.20 25.03
N VAL A 63 -29.31 -35.13 24.83
CA VAL A 63 -29.57 -36.57 24.71
C VAL A 63 -29.37 -37.28 26.05
N ASP A 64 -30.13 -38.36 26.29
CA ASP A 64 -29.95 -39.20 27.49
C ASP A 64 -28.52 -39.77 27.59
N GLY A 65 -28.01 -39.96 28.82
CA GLY A 65 -26.64 -40.38 29.06
C GLY A 65 -26.26 -41.75 28.46
N ASP A 66 -27.16 -42.73 28.42
CA ASP A 66 -26.87 -44.03 27.79
C ASP A 66 -26.91 -43.92 26.26
N GLN A 67 -27.88 -43.16 25.74
CA GLN A 67 -28.03 -42.87 24.32
C GLN A 67 -26.79 -42.13 23.77
N ALA A 68 -26.36 -41.06 24.45
CA ALA A 68 -25.17 -40.31 24.11
C ALA A 68 -23.91 -41.18 24.11
N ARG A 69 -23.76 -42.08 25.09
CA ARG A 69 -22.64 -43.02 25.16
C ARG A 69 -22.59 -43.96 23.95
N ARG A 70 -23.74 -44.52 23.53
CA ARG A 70 -23.81 -45.41 22.36
C ARG A 70 -23.43 -44.68 21.07
N LEU A 71 -23.90 -43.45 20.90
CA LEU A 71 -23.59 -42.63 19.73
C LEU A 71 -22.10 -42.23 19.69
N LEU A 72 -21.52 -41.85 20.83
CA LEU A 72 -20.08 -41.57 20.94
C LEU A 72 -19.23 -42.82 20.66
N ASP A 73 -19.65 -43.99 21.13
CA ASP A 73 -18.97 -45.26 20.85
C ASP A 73 -19.03 -45.62 19.36
N ALA A 74 -20.16 -45.36 18.67
CA ALA A 74 -20.29 -45.55 17.22
C ALA A 74 -19.41 -44.56 16.44
N ALA A 75 -19.45 -43.27 16.78
CA ALA A 75 -18.59 -42.25 16.19
C ALA A 75 -17.10 -42.58 16.35
N ALA A 76 -16.68 -43.06 17.53
CA ALA A 76 -15.31 -43.50 17.78
C ALA A 76 -14.91 -44.74 16.97
N ARG A 77 -15.85 -45.63 16.62
CA ARG A 77 -15.61 -46.75 15.68
C ARG A 77 -15.46 -46.24 14.26
N GLY A 78 -16.28 -45.28 13.83
CA GLY A 78 -16.15 -44.64 12.51
C GLY A 78 -14.81 -43.95 12.32
N LEU A 79 -14.35 -43.17 13.31
CA LEU A 79 -13.02 -42.55 13.29
C LEU A 79 -11.87 -43.56 13.30
N ARG A 80 -12.09 -44.76 13.84
CA ARG A 80 -11.10 -45.85 13.83
C ARG A 80 -11.03 -46.54 12.47
N ASN A 81 -12.15 -46.69 11.78
CA ASN A 81 -12.25 -47.39 10.50
C ASN A 81 -13.05 -46.52 9.51
N PRO A 82 -12.49 -45.38 9.07
CA PRO A 82 -13.19 -44.50 8.14
C PRO A 82 -13.37 -45.21 6.79
N GLN A 83 -14.47 -44.90 6.09
CA GLN A 83 -14.72 -45.47 4.76
C GLN A 83 -13.65 -45.06 3.73
N ALA A 84 -13.15 -43.82 3.85
CA ALA A 84 -12.14 -43.23 2.98
C ALA A 84 -11.43 -42.05 3.68
N ALA A 85 -10.30 -41.63 3.15
CA ALA A 85 -9.52 -40.49 3.69
C ALA A 85 -10.28 -39.16 3.73
N TRP A 86 -11.10 -38.86 2.71
CA TRP A 86 -11.90 -37.64 2.69
C TRP A 86 -12.99 -37.64 3.77
N VAL A 87 -13.57 -38.81 4.10
CA VAL A 87 -14.53 -38.94 5.22
C VAL A 87 -13.83 -38.67 6.55
N LEU A 88 -12.58 -39.13 6.71
CA LEU A 88 -11.79 -38.82 7.89
C LEU A 88 -11.46 -37.32 7.99
N ALA A 89 -11.13 -36.67 6.86
CA ALA A 89 -10.86 -35.23 6.82
C ALA A 89 -12.09 -34.42 7.28
N ASP A 90 -13.26 -34.65 6.68
CA ASP A 90 -14.51 -33.98 7.04
C ASP A 90 -14.91 -34.26 8.49
N ALA A 91 -14.76 -35.51 8.95
CA ALA A 91 -15.03 -35.89 10.33
C ALA A 91 -14.12 -35.14 11.33
N ILE A 92 -12.84 -34.95 10.99
CA ILE A 92 -11.90 -34.19 11.82
C ILE A 92 -12.27 -32.71 11.84
N ASP A 93 -12.70 -32.14 10.70
CA ASP A 93 -13.20 -30.77 10.64
C ASP A 93 -14.36 -30.55 11.62
N VAL A 94 -15.34 -31.44 11.60
CA VAL A 94 -16.49 -31.38 12.51
C VAL A 94 -16.08 -31.54 13.97
N VAL A 95 -15.21 -32.50 14.28
CA VAL A 95 -14.72 -32.72 15.66
C VAL A 95 -13.97 -31.49 16.18
N CYS A 96 -13.12 -30.88 15.36
CA CYS A 96 -12.34 -29.70 15.75
C CYS A 96 -13.21 -28.43 15.83
N ALA A 97 -14.29 -28.34 15.07
CA ALA A 97 -15.25 -27.24 15.16
C ALA A 97 -16.10 -27.28 16.44
N HIS A 98 -16.20 -28.45 17.11
CA HIS A 98 -17.00 -28.65 18.32
C HIS A 98 -16.14 -29.09 19.52
N PRO A 99 -15.56 -28.16 20.32
CA PRO A 99 -14.65 -28.49 21.43
C PRO A 99 -15.24 -29.44 22.48
N ALA A 100 -16.56 -29.35 22.74
CA ALA A 100 -17.26 -30.25 23.65
C ALA A 100 -17.27 -31.69 23.14
N LEU A 101 -17.50 -31.89 21.83
CA LEU A 101 -17.46 -33.20 21.19
C LEU A 101 -16.03 -33.78 21.21
N ALA A 102 -15.02 -32.97 20.86
CA ALA A 102 -13.62 -33.38 20.92
C ALA A 102 -13.22 -33.85 22.33
N THR A 103 -13.65 -33.13 23.37
CA THR A 103 -13.40 -33.50 24.78
C THR A 103 -14.06 -34.84 25.14
N ARG A 104 -15.29 -35.08 24.69
CA ARG A 104 -16.06 -36.31 24.97
C ARG A 104 -15.51 -37.54 24.27
N LEU A 105 -15.06 -37.39 23.02
CA LEU A 105 -14.35 -38.45 22.29
C LEU A 105 -12.96 -38.71 22.88
N GLY A 106 -12.32 -37.64 23.39
CA GLY A 106 -11.15 -37.69 24.25
C GLY A 106 -9.93 -38.39 23.64
N THR A 107 -9.17 -39.08 24.49
CA THR A 107 -7.91 -39.74 24.12
C THR A 107 -8.07 -40.89 23.13
N ARG A 108 -9.30 -41.41 22.93
CA ARG A 108 -9.57 -42.46 21.95
C ARG A 108 -9.36 -41.96 20.52
N THR A 109 -9.82 -40.74 20.21
CA THR A 109 -9.61 -40.13 18.90
C THR A 109 -8.13 -39.91 18.63
N VAL A 110 -7.39 -39.34 19.58
CA VAL A 110 -5.94 -39.14 19.45
C VAL A 110 -5.22 -40.46 19.18
N ARG A 111 -5.59 -41.54 19.87
CA ARG A 111 -5.01 -42.87 19.64
C ARG A 111 -5.36 -43.42 18.24
N ASN A 112 -6.62 -43.31 17.82
CA ASN A 112 -7.05 -43.77 16.50
C ASN A 112 -6.31 -43.04 15.38
N LEU A 113 -6.21 -41.70 15.47
CA LEU A 113 -5.48 -40.89 14.49
C LEU A 113 -3.99 -41.27 14.44
N ALA A 114 -3.35 -41.44 15.59
CA ALA A 114 -1.96 -41.88 15.62
C ALA A 114 -1.76 -43.26 15.00
N THR A 115 -2.68 -44.20 15.23
CA THR A 115 -2.64 -45.52 14.57
C THR A 115 -2.80 -45.41 13.05
N HIS A 116 -3.62 -44.49 12.54
CA HIS A 116 -3.71 -44.23 11.10
C HIS A 116 -2.40 -43.69 10.54
N VAL A 117 -1.75 -42.75 11.23
CA VAL A 117 -0.43 -42.23 10.82
C VAL A 117 0.61 -43.34 10.78
N GLU A 118 0.75 -44.10 11.87
CA GLU A 118 1.71 -45.21 11.97
C GLU A 118 1.50 -46.24 10.84
N ALA A 119 0.25 -46.67 10.62
CA ALA A 119 -0.06 -47.67 9.60
C ALA A 119 0.11 -47.14 8.18
N ALA A 120 -0.23 -45.88 7.90
CA ALA A 120 -0.07 -45.28 6.58
C ALA A 120 1.41 -45.06 6.23
N LEU A 121 2.22 -44.58 7.19
CA LEU A 121 3.68 -44.40 7.01
C LEU A 121 4.42 -45.74 6.87
N ALA A 122 3.98 -46.78 7.58
CA ALA A 122 4.53 -48.13 7.43
C ALA A 122 4.11 -48.84 6.13
N GLY A 123 3.11 -48.32 5.41
CA GLY A 123 2.51 -48.97 4.24
C GLY A 123 1.57 -50.14 4.58
N ASP A 124 1.14 -50.26 5.84
CA ASP A 124 0.21 -51.29 6.33
C ASP A 124 -1.27 -50.92 6.10
N ALA A 125 -1.56 -49.67 5.74
CA ALA A 125 -2.90 -49.14 5.49
C ALA A 125 -2.94 -48.22 4.25
N ASP A 126 -4.12 -47.67 3.95
CA ASP A 126 -4.29 -46.68 2.89
C ASP A 126 -3.47 -45.43 3.19
N ALA A 127 -2.50 -45.14 2.31
CA ALA A 127 -1.58 -44.01 2.42
C ALA A 127 -2.30 -42.66 2.52
N ALA A 128 -3.48 -42.53 1.89
CA ALA A 128 -4.27 -41.31 1.92
C ALA A 128 -4.78 -40.94 3.33
N LEU A 129 -4.75 -41.86 4.29
CA LEU A 129 -5.14 -41.58 5.68
C LEU A 129 -4.09 -40.77 6.45
N ALA A 130 -2.82 -40.74 6.00
CA ALA A 130 -1.73 -40.07 6.72
C ALA A 130 -2.01 -38.57 6.91
N GLN A 131 -2.26 -37.84 5.81
CA GLN A 131 -2.47 -36.39 5.83
C GLN A 131 -3.63 -35.95 6.76
N PRO A 132 -4.86 -36.47 6.62
CA PRO A 132 -5.96 -36.04 7.50
C PRO A 132 -5.71 -36.43 8.95
N ALA A 133 -5.11 -37.59 9.21
CA ALA A 133 -4.80 -38.02 10.58
C ALA A 133 -3.75 -37.13 11.27
N VAL A 134 -2.67 -36.77 10.57
CA VAL A 134 -1.67 -35.81 11.06
C VAL A 134 -2.32 -34.44 11.28
N ALA A 135 -3.13 -33.96 10.34
CA ALA A 135 -3.83 -32.68 10.46
C ALA A 135 -4.75 -32.65 11.70
N GLY A 136 -5.49 -33.73 11.96
CA GLY A 136 -6.33 -33.85 13.14
C GLY A 136 -5.54 -33.85 14.44
N LEU A 137 -4.44 -34.61 14.52
CA LEU A 137 -3.55 -34.61 15.68
C LEU A 137 -2.98 -33.22 15.96
N LEU A 138 -2.52 -32.53 14.91
CA LEU A 138 -1.99 -31.18 14.99
C LEU A 138 -3.03 -30.19 15.51
N ARG A 139 -4.24 -30.20 14.95
CA ARG A 139 -5.32 -29.29 15.37
C ARG A 139 -5.75 -29.54 16.81
N LEU A 140 -5.87 -30.80 17.24
CA LEU A 140 -6.19 -31.14 18.62
C LEU A 140 -5.08 -30.70 19.59
N ALA A 141 -3.81 -30.78 19.18
CA ALA A 141 -2.67 -30.32 19.97
C ALA A 141 -2.62 -28.78 20.08
N VAL A 142 -2.80 -28.06 18.97
CA VAL A 142 -2.87 -26.58 18.94
C VAL A 142 -4.04 -26.06 19.77
N ALA A 143 -5.20 -26.73 19.72
CA ALA A 143 -6.36 -26.42 20.53
C ALA A 143 -6.22 -26.85 22.00
N GLN A 144 -5.07 -27.38 22.42
CA GLN A 144 -4.78 -27.87 23.77
C GLN A 144 -5.74 -28.97 24.27
N THR A 145 -6.44 -29.64 23.35
CA THR A 145 -7.30 -30.80 23.67
C THR A 145 -6.48 -32.09 23.80
N ALA A 146 -5.28 -32.11 23.20
CA ALA A 146 -4.33 -33.21 23.27
C ALA A 146 -2.90 -32.70 23.53
N THR A 147 -2.04 -33.56 24.09
CA THR A 147 -0.61 -33.25 24.26
C THR A 147 0.16 -33.45 22.95
N PRO A 148 1.10 -32.56 22.59
CA PRO A 148 1.81 -32.63 21.30
C PRO A 148 2.81 -33.80 21.18
N HIS A 149 3.28 -34.37 22.31
CA HIS A 149 4.40 -35.32 22.32
C HIS A 149 4.28 -36.49 21.34
N ARG A 150 3.08 -37.08 21.19
CA ARG A 150 2.89 -38.20 20.27
C ARG A 150 2.95 -37.76 18.81
N LEU A 151 2.37 -36.61 18.48
CA LEU A 151 2.48 -36.03 17.14
C LEU A 151 3.95 -35.74 16.80
N MET A 152 4.66 -35.09 17.72
CA MET A 152 6.07 -34.74 17.51
C MET A 152 6.95 -35.96 17.28
N ALA A 153 6.76 -37.04 18.06
CA ALA A 153 7.47 -38.30 17.84
C ALA A 153 7.19 -38.89 16.45
N LEU A 154 5.92 -38.95 16.04
CA LEU A 154 5.54 -39.47 14.73
C LEU A 154 6.13 -38.66 13.57
N LEU A 155 6.15 -37.33 13.69
CA LEU A 155 6.72 -36.46 12.66
C LEU A 155 8.25 -36.53 12.61
N ALA A 156 8.91 -36.62 13.77
CA ALA A 156 10.37 -36.69 13.87
C ALA A 156 10.95 -38.03 13.37
N GLU A 157 10.13 -39.08 13.30
CA GLU A 157 10.53 -40.42 12.81
C GLU A 157 10.48 -40.54 11.28
N ILE A 158 9.93 -39.56 10.56
CA ILE A 158 9.82 -39.58 9.10
C ILE A 158 11.21 -39.52 8.46
N THR A 159 11.54 -40.48 7.60
CA THR A 159 12.85 -40.55 6.92
C THR A 159 12.80 -40.15 5.45
N GLY A 160 11.62 -40.22 4.83
CA GLY A 160 11.43 -40.08 3.38
C GLY A 160 11.48 -41.41 2.62
N ASP A 161 11.61 -42.55 3.31
CA ASP A 161 11.53 -43.90 2.72
C ASP A 161 10.10 -44.48 2.78
N GLU A 162 9.17 -43.76 3.42
CA GLU A 162 7.75 -44.11 3.50
C GLU A 162 7.07 -44.04 2.12
N PRO A 163 5.87 -44.65 1.96
CA PRO A 163 5.12 -44.54 0.71
C PRO A 163 4.92 -43.08 0.29
N SER A 164 5.24 -42.76 -0.96
CA SER A 164 5.21 -41.38 -1.47
C SER A 164 3.84 -40.70 -1.36
N GLU A 165 2.76 -41.49 -1.52
CA GLU A 165 1.37 -41.05 -1.33
C GLU A 165 1.09 -40.67 0.14
N ALA A 166 1.72 -41.35 1.11
CA ALA A 166 1.54 -41.05 2.53
C ALA A 166 2.26 -39.76 2.93
N LEU A 167 3.36 -39.43 2.24
CA LEU A 167 4.14 -38.21 2.43
C LEU A 167 3.53 -36.99 1.71
N GLU A 168 2.50 -37.18 0.87
CA GLU A 168 1.89 -36.09 0.12
C GLU A 168 1.33 -35.00 1.05
N ARG A 169 1.75 -33.74 0.84
CA ARG A 169 1.38 -32.56 1.66
C ARG A 169 1.75 -32.63 3.16
N LEU A 170 2.35 -33.72 3.66
CA LEU A 170 2.86 -33.79 5.03
C LEU A 170 3.92 -32.73 5.37
N PRO A 171 4.82 -32.31 4.46
CA PRO A 171 5.77 -31.25 4.78
C PRO A 171 5.10 -29.97 5.30
N ILE A 172 3.93 -29.61 4.77
CA ILE A 172 3.14 -28.46 5.24
C ILE A 172 2.79 -28.62 6.72
N LEU A 173 2.33 -29.80 7.11
CA LEU A 173 1.93 -30.09 8.49
C LEU A 173 3.13 -30.14 9.43
N VAL A 174 4.26 -30.67 8.96
CA VAL A 174 5.55 -30.63 9.68
C VAL A 174 5.99 -29.18 9.91
N GLY A 175 5.91 -28.33 8.88
CA GLY A 175 6.21 -26.90 8.99
C GLY A 175 5.30 -26.16 9.96
N VAL A 176 3.98 -26.41 9.93
CA VAL A 176 3.05 -25.84 10.93
C VAL A 176 3.35 -26.34 12.35
N ALA A 177 3.67 -27.63 12.51
CA ALA A 177 4.02 -28.18 13.81
C ALA A 177 5.31 -27.54 14.35
N HIS A 178 6.33 -27.36 13.50
CA HIS A 178 7.55 -26.64 13.85
C HIS A 178 7.24 -25.18 14.25
N ASP A 179 6.41 -24.47 13.49
CA ASP A 179 6.03 -23.09 13.80
C ASP A 179 5.30 -22.96 15.16
N HIS A 180 4.50 -23.96 15.54
CA HIS A 180 3.76 -23.90 16.79
C HIS A 180 4.55 -24.42 18.01
N PHE A 181 5.38 -25.45 17.84
CA PHE A 181 6.04 -26.16 18.95
C PHE A 181 7.56 -25.94 19.05
N GLY A 182 8.22 -25.49 17.98
CA GLY A 182 9.63 -25.08 17.97
C GLY A 182 10.65 -26.21 18.16
N ASP A 183 10.43 -27.38 17.55
CA ASP A 183 11.35 -28.53 17.63
C ASP A 183 12.21 -28.65 16.36
N ASP A 184 13.51 -28.39 16.48
CA ASP A 184 14.48 -28.39 15.38
C ASP A 184 14.57 -29.76 14.66
N ALA A 185 14.23 -30.87 15.32
CA ALA A 185 14.23 -32.19 14.68
C ALA A 185 13.27 -32.25 13.46
N LEU A 186 12.22 -31.41 13.45
CA LEU A 186 11.32 -31.30 12.32
C LEU A 186 11.97 -30.62 11.10
N LEU A 187 12.96 -29.76 11.31
CA LEU A 187 13.72 -29.14 10.22
C LEU A 187 14.63 -30.18 9.54
N ASP A 188 15.20 -31.10 10.33
CA ASP A 188 15.99 -32.21 9.79
C ASP A 188 15.12 -33.11 8.90
N VAL A 189 13.88 -33.41 9.32
CA VAL A 189 12.90 -34.15 8.52
C VAL A 189 12.58 -33.41 7.22
N LEU A 190 12.27 -32.11 7.27
CA LEU A 190 12.00 -31.32 6.06
C LEU A 190 13.21 -31.31 5.12
N SER A 191 14.43 -31.23 5.66
CA SER A 191 15.66 -31.29 4.87
C SER A 191 15.89 -32.66 4.24
N ALA A 192 15.58 -33.75 4.95
CA ALA A 192 15.63 -35.10 4.38
C ALA A 192 14.64 -35.23 3.21
N LEU A 193 13.40 -34.77 3.39
CA LEU A 193 12.37 -34.81 2.35
C LEU A 193 12.72 -33.94 1.13
N GLU A 194 13.27 -32.73 1.35
CA GLU A 194 13.75 -31.86 0.26
C GLU A 194 14.81 -32.55 -0.61
N ASN A 195 15.72 -33.31 -0.01
CA ASN A 195 16.86 -33.91 -0.69
C ASN A 195 16.57 -35.31 -1.30
N GLN A 196 15.41 -35.89 -1.05
CA GLN A 196 15.04 -37.22 -1.52
C GLN A 196 14.56 -37.18 -2.99
N THR A 197 15.41 -37.64 -3.92
CA THR A 197 15.14 -37.56 -5.37
C THR A 197 13.97 -38.40 -5.85
N ASP A 198 13.62 -39.45 -5.10
CA ASP A 198 12.57 -40.40 -5.47
C ASP A 198 11.17 -39.89 -5.13
N LEU A 199 11.06 -38.81 -4.33
CA LEU A 199 9.78 -38.19 -4.01
C LEU A 199 9.19 -37.39 -5.18
N PRO A 200 7.85 -37.21 -5.23
CA PRO A 200 7.22 -36.29 -6.16
C PRO A 200 7.76 -34.86 -5.99
N ALA A 201 7.87 -34.13 -7.12
CA ALA A 201 8.35 -32.74 -7.11
C ALA A 201 7.51 -31.84 -6.19
N GLY A 202 6.19 -32.05 -6.14
CA GLY A 202 5.29 -31.30 -5.25
C GLY A 202 5.62 -31.47 -3.76
N THR A 203 5.88 -32.70 -3.30
CA THR A 203 6.25 -32.97 -1.90
C THR A 203 7.57 -32.30 -1.54
N ARG A 204 8.59 -32.41 -2.40
CA ARG A 204 9.85 -31.69 -2.19
C ARG A 204 9.66 -30.18 -2.17
N ALA A 205 8.82 -29.66 -3.06
CA ALA A 205 8.54 -28.23 -3.15
C ALA A 205 7.80 -27.69 -1.92
N ASP A 206 6.95 -28.49 -1.29
CA ASP A 206 6.34 -28.17 0.00
C ASP A 206 7.40 -28.17 1.11
N ALA A 207 8.31 -29.16 1.14
CA ALA A 207 9.41 -29.19 2.11
C ALA A 207 10.35 -27.98 2.01
N THR A 208 10.80 -27.64 0.79
CA THR A 208 11.61 -26.45 0.53
C THR A 208 10.89 -25.16 0.95
N PHE A 209 9.57 -25.08 0.75
CA PHE A 209 8.77 -23.91 1.14
C PHE A 209 8.74 -23.75 2.66
N GLU A 210 8.47 -24.84 3.39
CA GLU A 210 8.41 -24.80 4.86
C GLU A 210 9.78 -24.54 5.49
N LEU A 211 10.88 -25.04 4.90
CA LEU A 211 12.24 -24.65 5.28
C LEU A 211 12.52 -23.16 5.07
N ALA A 212 11.98 -22.57 4.00
CA ALA A 212 12.11 -21.14 3.75
C ALA A 212 11.32 -20.30 4.78
N VAL A 213 10.12 -20.76 5.17
CA VAL A 213 9.34 -20.16 6.26
C VAL A 213 10.05 -20.29 7.61
N ALA A 214 10.67 -21.44 7.88
CA ALA A 214 11.48 -21.63 9.08
C ALA A 214 12.68 -20.66 9.12
N ASP A 215 13.39 -20.47 8.00
CA ASP A 215 14.46 -19.47 7.93
C ASP A 215 13.92 -18.03 8.13
N MET A 216 12.74 -17.69 7.60
CA MET A 216 12.11 -16.40 7.91
C MET A 216 11.86 -16.26 9.42
N ARG A 217 11.37 -17.30 10.08
CA ARG A 217 11.13 -17.29 11.52
C ARG A 217 12.43 -17.14 12.31
N SER A 218 13.46 -17.92 11.99
CA SER A 218 14.77 -17.77 12.63
C SER A 218 15.36 -16.37 12.42
N ALA A 219 15.08 -15.71 11.29
CA ALA A 219 15.43 -14.30 11.10
C ALA A 219 14.67 -13.37 12.05
N LEU A 220 13.41 -13.66 12.41
CA LEU A 220 12.65 -12.87 13.39
C LEU A 220 13.16 -13.07 14.83
N GLU A 221 13.71 -14.26 15.13
CA GLU A 221 14.22 -14.65 16.45
C GLU A 221 15.71 -14.33 16.66
N ALA A 222 16.46 -14.08 15.57
CA ALA A 222 17.89 -13.80 15.60
C ALA A 222 18.23 -12.52 16.37
N SER A 223 19.32 -12.57 17.16
CA SER A 223 19.75 -11.47 18.03
C SER A 223 20.62 -10.42 17.35
N ASP A 224 21.28 -10.77 16.25
CA ASP A 224 22.21 -9.88 15.55
C ASP A 224 21.88 -9.74 14.06
N ARG A 225 22.29 -8.61 13.50
CA ARG A 225 21.99 -8.26 12.11
C ARG A 225 22.53 -9.25 11.09
N SER A 226 23.71 -9.83 11.31
CA SER A 226 24.32 -10.75 10.35
C SER A 226 23.49 -12.01 10.25
N ALA A 227 23.10 -12.58 11.40
CA ALA A 227 22.23 -13.74 11.45
C ALA A 227 20.88 -13.46 10.75
N VAL A 228 20.25 -12.30 11.00
CA VAL A 228 19.01 -11.91 10.32
C VAL A 228 19.20 -11.89 8.79
N GLU A 229 20.26 -11.25 8.28
CA GLU A 229 20.54 -11.18 6.84
C GLU A 229 20.79 -12.57 6.23
N ASP A 230 21.54 -13.43 6.92
CA ASP A 230 21.87 -14.77 6.46
C ASP A 230 20.63 -15.66 6.36
N HIS A 231 19.78 -15.64 7.40
CA HIS A 231 18.50 -16.36 7.40
C HIS A 231 17.57 -15.86 6.29
N LEU A 232 17.37 -14.54 6.15
CA LEU A 232 16.53 -13.97 5.09
C LEU A 232 17.07 -14.27 3.68
N ARG A 233 18.40 -14.27 3.49
CA ARG A 233 19.00 -14.61 2.18
C ARG A 233 18.79 -16.08 1.81
N ARG A 234 18.85 -17.00 2.77
CA ARG A 234 18.52 -18.42 2.52
C ARG A 234 17.05 -18.61 2.20
N ALA A 235 16.15 -17.97 2.94
CA ALA A 235 14.72 -17.98 2.63
C ALA A 235 14.45 -17.44 1.22
N LEU A 236 15.04 -16.28 0.87
CA LEU A 236 14.91 -15.68 -0.45
C LEU A 236 15.39 -16.59 -1.57
N MET A 237 16.52 -17.28 -1.38
CA MET A 237 17.07 -18.23 -2.35
C MET A 237 16.08 -19.37 -2.60
N ARG A 238 15.55 -19.99 -1.53
CA ARG A 238 14.57 -21.09 -1.64
C ARG A 238 13.28 -20.64 -2.32
N PHE A 239 12.71 -19.50 -1.92
CA PHE A 239 11.46 -19.00 -2.54
C PHE A 239 11.64 -18.66 -4.02
N LYS A 240 12.76 -18.03 -4.40
CA LYS A 240 13.05 -17.73 -5.81
C LYS A 240 13.27 -19.00 -6.63
N ASP A 241 13.88 -20.03 -6.03
CA ASP A 241 14.04 -21.31 -6.71
C ASP A 241 12.70 -22.00 -6.94
N LEU A 242 11.81 -22.00 -5.95
CA LEU A 242 10.45 -22.54 -6.06
C LEU A 242 9.64 -21.84 -7.16
N ASP A 243 9.61 -20.50 -7.17
CA ASP A 243 8.89 -19.72 -8.20
C ASP A 243 9.43 -19.98 -9.61
N ARG A 244 10.73 -20.26 -9.74
CA ARG A 244 11.38 -20.56 -11.03
C ARG A 244 11.12 -21.99 -11.52
N THR A 245 11.06 -22.96 -10.60
CA THR A 245 11.04 -24.39 -10.93
C THR A 245 9.63 -24.99 -10.95
N HIS A 246 8.66 -24.36 -10.29
CA HIS A 246 7.29 -24.85 -10.17
C HIS A 246 6.29 -23.82 -10.69
N GLU A 247 5.38 -24.26 -11.56
CA GLU A 247 4.31 -23.41 -12.05
C GLU A 247 3.36 -23.02 -10.90
N ALA A 248 2.85 -21.79 -10.94
CA ALA A 248 1.79 -21.28 -10.05
C ALA A 248 2.09 -21.24 -8.53
N ARG A 249 3.36 -21.21 -8.11
CA ARG A 249 3.78 -20.94 -6.70
C ARG A 249 3.72 -19.44 -6.34
N LEU A 250 2.51 -18.86 -6.46
CA LEU A 250 2.24 -17.46 -6.14
C LEU A 250 2.51 -17.14 -4.65
N ASP A 251 2.36 -18.13 -3.78
CA ASP A 251 2.74 -18.09 -2.37
C ASP A 251 4.25 -17.82 -2.20
N ALA A 252 5.10 -18.62 -2.85
CA ALA A 252 6.56 -18.47 -2.79
C ALA A 252 7.01 -17.13 -3.39
N ARG A 253 6.41 -16.71 -4.50
CA ARG A 253 6.69 -15.42 -5.13
C ARG A 253 6.38 -14.23 -4.21
N ALA A 254 5.26 -14.28 -3.49
CA ALA A 254 4.89 -13.24 -2.53
C ALA A 254 5.90 -13.16 -1.38
N HIS A 255 6.27 -14.31 -0.80
CA HIS A 255 7.29 -14.35 0.25
C HIS A 255 8.67 -13.87 -0.24
N ALA A 256 9.09 -14.28 -1.44
CA ALA A 256 10.34 -13.80 -2.05
C ALA A 256 10.36 -12.27 -2.18
N ALA A 257 9.28 -11.70 -2.70
CA ALA A 257 9.14 -10.25 -2.87
C ALA A 257 9.18 -9.51 -1.52
N ALA A 258 8.50 -10.03 -0.50
CA ALA A 258 8.51 -9.44 0.84
C ALA A 258 9.92 -9.46 1.48
N VAL A 259 10.62 -10.59 1.40
CA VAL A 259 11.98 -10.72 1.93
C VAL A 259 12.97 -9.85 1.16
N ASP A 260 12.85 -9.77 -0.16
CA ASP A 260 13.71 -8.93 -1.01
C ASP A 260 13.57 -7.45 -0.66
N ALA A 261 12.33 -6.99 -0.41
CA ALA A 261 12.05 -5.62 0.03
C ALA A 261 12.71 -5.27 1.37
N VAL A 262 12.62 -6.16 2.37
CA VAL A 262 13.26 -5.94 3.68
C VAL A 262 14.79 -5.90 3.57
N LEU A 263 15.39 -6.82 2.81
CA LEU A 263 16.84 -6.84 2.58
C LEU A 263 17.29 -5.57 1.85
N ALA A 264 16.57 -5.16 0.81
CA ALA A 264 16.85 -3.94 0.05
C ALA A 264 16.75 -2.68 0.95
N PHE A 265 15.73 -2.59 1.80
CA PHE A 265 15.59 -1.49 2.75
C PHE A 265 16.75 -1.44 3.75
N GLY A 266 17.19 -2.59 4.27
CA GLY A 266 18.34 -2.68 5.17
C GLY A 266 19.66 -2.27 4.49
N GLU A 267 19.83 -2.55 3.20
CA GLU A 267 21.02 -2.16 2.41
C GLU A 267 21.14 -0.64 2.26
N ILE A 268 20.02 0.09 2.12
CA ILE A 268 19.99 1.56 2.02
C ILE A 268 20.68 2.23 3.23
N GLY A 269 20.49 1.69 4.43
CA GLY A 269 21.09 2.22 5.66
C GLY A 269 22.61 2.00 5.76
N LYS A 270 23.20 1.04 5.03
CA LYS A 270 24.62 0.70 5.11
C LYS A 270 25.51 1.59 4.24
N GLN A 271 25.05 1.97 3.06
CA GLN A 271 25.84 2.72 2.08
C GLN A 271 24.98 3.78 1.37
N PRO A 272 24.87 5.00 1.92
CA PRO A 272 24.00 6.05 1.36
C PRO A 272 24.41 6.48 -0.07
N THR A 273 25.70 6.35 -0.41
CA THR A 273 26.25 6.75 -1.71
C THR A 273 25.98 5.74 -2.84
N THR A 274 25.51 4.54 -2.51
CA THR A 274 25.15 3.47 -3.46
C THR A 274 23.71 2.98 -3.23
N ALA A 275 22.84 3.83 -2.69
CA ALA A 275 21.47 3.46 -2.32
C ALA A 275 20.52 3.31 -3.52
N ALA A 276 20.78 3.95 -4.66
CA ALA A 276 19.88 3.95 -5.82
C ALA A 276 19.54 2.54 -6.37
N PRO A 277 20.48 1.59 -6.51
CA PRO A 277 20.15 0.20 -6.83
C PRO A 277 19.27 -0.50 -5.78
N ALA A 278 19.52 -0.26 -4.49
CA ALA A 278 18.73 -0.86 -3.40
C ALA A 278 17.31 -0.27 -3.35
N GLU A 279 17.16 1.02 -3.63
CA GLU A 279 15.85 1.68 -3.76
C GLU A 279 15.04 1.15 -4.92
N GLN A 280 15.67 1.00 -6.10
CA GLN A 280 15.01 0.41 -7.25
C GLN A 280 14.57 -1.03 -6.95
N ARG A 281 15.41 -1.81 -6.26
CA ARG A 281 15.09 -3.17 -5.83
C ARG A 281 13.91 -3.19 -4.85
N LEU A 282 13.88 -2.28 -3.86
CA LEU A 282 12.75 -2.12 -2.95
C LEU A 282 11.45 -1.81 -3.71
N ALA A 283 11.49 -0.86 -4.65
CA ALA A 283 10.33 -0.48 -5.46
C ALA A 283 9.82 -1.64 -6.32
N GLN A 284 10.73 -2.40 -6.95
CA GLN A 284 10.39 -3.58 -7.75
C GLN A 284 9.79 -4.69 -6.89
N ALA A 285 10.41 -4.99 -5.75
CA ALA A 285 9.96 -6.03 -4.83
C ALA A 285 8.55 -5.74 -4.32
N ALA A 286 8.26 -4.50 -3.95
CA ALA A 286 6.92 -4.13 -3.49
C ALA A 286 5.87 -4.16 -4.61
N ALA A 287 6.19 -3.67 -5.82
CA ALA A 287 5.28 -3.77 -6.96
C ALA A 287 4.99 -5.24 -7.33
N GLN A 288 6.00 -6.11 -7.23
CA GLN A 288 5.84 -7.54 -7.44
C GLN A 288 4.97 -8.17 -6.36
N LEU A 289 5.13 -7.78 -5.09
CA LEU A 289 4.31 -8.27 -3.99
C LEU A 289 2.84 -7.89 -4.18
N ASP A 290 2.56 -6.65 -4.53
CA ASP A 290 1.19 -6.15 -4.78
C ASP A 290 0.50 -6.90 -5.92
N ALA A 291 1.20 -7.03 -7.06
CA ALA A 291 0.71 -7.80 -8.20
C ALA A 291 0.46 -9.27 -7.85
N THR A 292 1.37 -9.89 -7.09
CA THR A 292 1.26 -11.30 -6.71
C THR A 292 0.15 -11.54 -5.69
N ALA A 293 -0.02 -10.65 -4.70
CA ALA A 293 -1.09 -10.74 -3.71
C ALA A 293 -2.48 -10.63 -4.36
N THR A 294 -2.62 -9.74 -5.34
CA THR A 294 -3.84 -9.61 -6.15
C THR A 294 -4.14 -10.91 -6.90
N LEU A 295 -3.14 -11.46 -7.61
CA LEU A 295 -3.29 -12.72 -8.35
C LEU A 295 -3.62 -13.90 -7.43
N LEU A 296 -2.97 -14.00 -6.27
CA LEU A 296 -3.22 -15.07 -5.30
C LEU A 296 -4.65 -14.99 -4.75
N THR A 297 -5.14 -13.78 -4.46
CA THR A 297 -6.51 -13.55 -3.99
C THR A 297 -7.54 -13.99 -5.03
N GLU A 298 -7.34 -13.62 -6.29
CA GLU A 298 -8.23 -14.03 -7.38
C GLU A 298 -8.14 -15.52 -7.67
N TRP A 299 -6.93 -16.10 -7.62
CA TRP A 299 -6.74 -17.55 -7.80
C TRP A 299 -7.46 -18.34 -6.72
N THR A 300 -7.34 -17.93 -5.46
CA THR A 300 -7.94 -18.61 -4.29
C THR A 300 -9.44 -18.34 -4.12
N ARG A 301 -10.03 -17.47 -4.95
CA ARG A 301 -11.44 -17.10 -4.87
C ARG A 301 -12.34 -18.28 -5.24
N GLY A 302 -13.16 -18.72 -4.29
CA GLY A 302 -14.09 -19.84 -4.49
C GLY A 302 -13.46 -21.23 -4.33
N MET A 303 -12.17 -21.33 -4.00
CA MET A 303 -11.59 -22.59 -3.51
C MET A 303 -11.92 -22.77 -2.03
N HIS A 304 -12.18 -24.02 -1.61
CA HIS A 304 -12.36 -24.36 -0.21
C HIS A 304 -11.06 -24.03 0.56
N ARG A 305 -11.17 -23.13 1.55
CA ARG A 305 -10.06 -22.75 2.42
C ARG A 305 -10.25 -23.44 3.76
N LEU A 306 -9.22 -24.14 4.21
CA LEU A 306 -9.19 -24.63 5.58
C LEU A 306 -9.06 -23.44 6.52
N ASP A 307 -10.12 -23.12 7.25
CA ASP A 307 -10.17 -21.93 8.12
C ASP A 307 -9.06 -21.92 9.18
N TRP A 308 -8.61 -23.09 9.62
CA TRP A 308 -7.51 -23.20 10.59
C TRP A 308 -6.13 -22.86 10.00
N LEU A 309 -5.97 -22.84 8.67
CA LEU A 309 -4.78 -22.34 7.97
C LEU A 309 -4.88 -20.83 7.61
N SER A 310 -5.97 -20.15 7.98
CA SER A 310 -6.17 -18.71 7.72
C SER A 310 -5.05 -17.83 8.30
N ALA A 311 -4.40 -18.27 9.38
CA ALA A 311 -3.25 -17.61 9.99
C ALA A 311 -2.10 -17.33 8.99
N ARG A 312 -1.89 -18.22 8.01
CA ARG A 312 -0.88 -18.03 6.97
C ARG A 312 -1.20 -16.85 6.04
N GLY A 313 -2.48 -16.69 5.69
CA GLY A 313 -2.94 -15.53 4.91
C GLY A 313 -2.82 -14.22 5.70
N LEU A 314 -3.05 -14.26 7.02
CA LEU A 314 -2.85 -13.09 7.89
C LEU A 314 -1.36 -12.71 7.97
N ALA A 315 -0.47 -13.69 8.09
CA ALA A 315 0.97 -13.47 8.09
C ALA A 315 1.43 -12.82 6.77
N GLN A 316 1.01 -13.36 5.62
CA GLN A 316 1.28 -12.75 4.32
C GLN A 316 0.76 -11.31 4.23
N SER A 317 -0.47 -11.06 4.71
CA SER A 317 -1.04 -9.69 4.73
C SER A 317 -0.23 -8.74 5.61
N ALA A 318 0.32 -9.23 6.73
CA ALA A 318 1.19 -8.44 7.59
C ALA A 318 2.51 -8.07 6.88
N TRP A 319 3.10 -9.01 6.13
CA TRP A 319 4.28 -8.75 5.30
C TRP A 319 3.99 -7.74 4.18
N SER A 320 2.86 -7.84 3.50
CA SER A 320 2.45 -6.84 2.49
C SER A 320 2.31 -5.44 3.09
N ARG A 321 1.65 -5.30 4.25
CA ARG A 321 1.55 -4.03 4.96
C ARG A 321 2.92 -3.47 5.35
N LEU A 322 3.81 -4.31 5.89
CA LEU A 322 5.18 -3.91 6.21
C LEU A 322 5.89 -3.34 4.98
N VAL A 323 5.83 -4.04 3.84
CA VAL A 323 6.51 -3.60 2.61
C VAL A 323 5.95 -2.27 2.10
N THR A 324 4.64 -2.08 2.12
CA THR A 324 4.02 -0.78 1.80
C THR A 324 4.52 0.31 2.73
N SER A 325 4.53 0.05 4.04
CA SER A 325 5.06 0.98 5.03
C SER A 325 6.55 1.31 4.79
N LEU A 326 7.40 0.34 4.44
CA LEU A 326 8.81 0.57 4.12
C LEU A 326 9.00 1.45 2.88
N GLN A 327 8.16 1.29 1.85
CA GLN A 327 8.19 2.17 0.68
C GLN A 327 7.79 3.61 1.02
N THR A 328 6.70 3.77 1.77
CA THR A 328 6.23 5.07 2.23
C THR A 328 7.31 5.76 3.07
N ALA A 329 7.84 5.06 4.07
CA ALA A 329 8.93 5.51 4.93
C ALA A 329 10.14 6.00 4.13
N ARG A 330 10.55 5.22 3.11
CA ARG A 330 11.66 5.59 2.24
C ARG A 330 11.41 6.92 1.53
N SER A 331 10.20 7.18 1.02
CA SER A 331 9.86 8.44 0.34
C SER A 331 9.99 9.69 1.24
N HIS A 332 9.89 9.49 2.56
CA HIS A 332 9.99 10.55 3.55
C HIS A 332 11.42 10.80 4.06
N MET A 333 12.28 9.76 4.10
CA MET A 333 13.61 9.82 4.70
C MET A 333 14.64 10.68 3.94
N ASP A 334 14.41 10.96 2.65
CA ASP A 334 15.27 11.84 1.86
C ASP A 334 14.90 13.32 1.97
N GLN A 335 13.76 13.61 2.57
CA GLN A 335 13.28 14.98 2.67
C GLN A 335 14.05 15.70 3.78
N PRO A 336 14.53 16.93 3.55
CA PRO A 336 15.22 17.70 4.59
C PRO A 336 14.29 18.10 5.74
N SER A 337 13.00 18.24 5.46
CA SER A 337 11.92 18.56 6.40
C SER A 337 10.57 18.08 5.85
N TRP A 338 9.58 17.86 6.70
CA TRP A 338 8.26 17.38 6.27
C TRP A 338 7.22 18.50 6.28
N TYR A 339 6.35 18.49 5.26
CA TYR A 339 5.20 19.41 5.18
C TYR A 339 4.08 19.03 6.17
N ASP A 340 3.87 17.73 6.38
CA ASP A 340 3.03 17.18 7.45
C ASP A 340 3.88 16.32 8.40
N PRO A 341 4.59 16.94 9.36
CA PRO A 341 5.46 16.21 10.26
C PRO A 341 4.73 15.16 11.08
N ALA A 342 3.50 15.43 11.53
CA ALA A 342 2.74 14.53 12.39
C ALA A 342 2.32 13.25 11.65
N GLY A 343 1.75 13.39 10.44
CA GLY A 343 1.39 12.25 9.61
C GLY A 343 2.60 11.42 9.20
N THR A 344 3.68 12.07 8.74
CA THR A 344 4.91 11.38 8.34
C THR A 344 5.64 10.71 9.51
N LEU A 345 5.66 11.33 10.69
CA LEU A 345 6.15 10.68 11.91
C LEU A 345 5.28 9.49 12.30
N GLY A 346 3.98 9.55 12.03
CA GLY A 346 3.04 8.45 12.21
C GLY A 346 3.43 7.27 11.33
N ASP A 347 3.62 7.52 10.03
CA ASP A 347 4.02 6.48 9.07
C ASP A 347 5.36 5.83 9.43
N LEU A 348 6.35 6.64 9.85
CA LEU A 348 7.66 6.12 10.29
C LEU A 348 7.57 5.35 11.61
N LEU A 349 6.75 5.81 12.54
CA LEU A 349 6.51 5.11 13.80
C LEU A 349 5.76 3.80 13.55
N ASP A 350 4.81 3.77 12.62
CA ASP A 350 4.09 2.56 12.23
C ASP A 350 5.04 1.52 11.61
N VAL A 351 6.04 1.94 10.83
CA VAL A 351 7.11 1.05 10.34
C VAL A 351 7.94 0.50 11.50
N TYR A 352 8.33 1.38 12.41
CA TYR A 352 9.12 1.03 13.58
C TYR A 352 8.36 0.05 14.49
N VAL A 353 7.08 0.32 14.75
CA VAL A 353 6.18 -0.53 15.54
C VAL A 353 5.84 -1.83 14.81
N ALA A 354 5.57 -1.81 13.50
CA ALA A 354 5.30 -3.01 12.71
C ALA A 354 6.51 -3.95 12.70
N SER A 355 7.73 -3.40 12.53
CA SER A 355 8.97 -4.18 12.61
C SER A 355 9.18 -4.85 13.97
N ARG A 356 8.63 -4.25 15.05
CA ARG A 356 8.62 -4.78 16.42
C ARG A 356 7.41 -5.67 16.74
N SER A 357 6.34 -5.57 15.96
CA SER A 357 5.11 -6.35 16.13
C SER A 357 5.19 -7.70 15.40
N ILE A 358 6.04 -7.80 14.38
CA ILE A 358 6.41 -9.06 13.71
C ILE A 358 7.51 -9.75 14.55
N HIS A 359 7.23 -9.98 15.84
CA HIS A 359 8.10 -10.70 16.77
C HIS A 359 7.33 -11.81 17.47
N THR A 360 7.97 -12.97 17.60
CA THR A 360 7.62 -14.00 18.56
C THR A 360 8.41 -13.74 19.86
N THR A 361 7.70 -13.34 20.92
CA THR A 361 8.09 -13.62 22.33
C THR A 361 9.46 -13.18 22.88
N ARG A 362 10.15 -12.16 22.34
CA ARG A 362 11.31 -11.55 23.04
C ARG A 362 10.91 -10.26 23.78
N ALA A 363 11.07 -10.26 25.10
CA ALA A 363 10.66 -9.17 25.99
C ALA A 363 11.61 -7.96 25.95
N ASP A 364 12.80 -8.10 25.35
CA ASP A 364 13.88 -7.11 25.34
C ASP A 364 13.97 -6.28 24.06
N GLY A 365 13.05 -6.46 23.11
CA GLY A 365 12.83 -5.55 21.97
C GLY A 365 14.02 -5.31 21.03
N SER A 366 15.10 -6.08 21.19
CA SER A 366 16.33 -6.02 20.37
C SER A 366 16.40 -7.28 19.50
N GLY A 367 16.78 -7.16 18.24
CA GLY A 367 16.87 -8.30 17.31
C GLY A 367 15.67 -8.47 16.37
N GLY A 368 15.74 -9.45 15.49
CA GLY A 368 14.77 -9.67 14.43
C GLY A 368 14.84 -8.60 13.31
N LEU A 369 13.69 -8.27 12.73
CA LEU A 369 13.60 -7.28 11.62
C LEU A 369 14.04 -5.87 12.02
N THR A 370 13.96 -5.51 13.30
CA THR A 370 14.44 -4.21 13.81
C THR A 370 15.91 -3.99 13.49
N ALA A 371 16.74 -5.04 13.47
CA ALA A 371 18.15 -4.95 13.13
C ALA A 371 18.41 -4.47 11.68
N LEU A 372 17.41 -4.63 10.80
CA LEU A 372 17.45 -4.17 9.40
C LEU A 372 16.67 -2.89 9.16
N VAL A 373 15.51 -2.74 9.82
CA VAL A 373 14.58 -1.64 9.58
C VAL A 373 14.92 -0.39 10.40
N SER A 374 15.37 -0.54 11.66
CA SER A 374 15.66 0.60 12.53
C SER A 374 16.87 1.43 12.09
N PRO A 375 18.01 0.85 11.63
CA PRO A 375 19.17 1.66 11.25
C PRO A 375 18.95 2.65 10.10
N PRO A 376 18.26 2.30 8.98
CA PRO A 376 17.89 3.28 7.95
C PRO A 376 17.03 4.43 8.48
N VAL A 377 16.07 4.14 9.37
CA VAL A 377 15.19 5.13 10.01
C VAL A 377 15.99 6.07 10.91
N GLU A 378 16.76 5.53 11.85
CA GLU A 378 17.58 6.30 12.78
C GLU A 378 18.59 7.18 12.05
N ALA A 379 19.25 6.62 11.03
CA ALA A 379 20.23 7.35 10.24
C ALA A 379 19.62 8.56 9.50
N ALA A 380 18.33 8.52 9.13
CA ALA A 380 17.65 9.68 8.54
C ALA A 380 17.57 10.86 9.53
N PHE A 381 17.19 10.60 10.79
CA PHE A 381 17.14 11.63 11.84
C PHE A 381 18.54 12.08 12.28
N VAL A 382 19.54 11.19 12.27
CA VAL A 382 20.93 11.59 12.55
C VAL A 382 21.46 12.54 11.48
N ARG A 383 21.16 12.27 10.20
CA ARG A 383 21.65 13.08 9.07
C ARG A 383 20.94 14.43 8.91
N SER A 384 19.66 14.54 9.26
CA SER A 384 18.87 15.76 9.07
C SER A 384 18.43 16.41 10.39
N ASP A 385 18.94 17.61 10.65
CA ASP A 385 18.51 18.45 11.78
C ASP A 385 17.02 18.80 11.72
N GLY A 386 16.46 18.97 10.51
CA GLY A 386 15.04 19.28 10.33
C GLY A 386 14.13 18.13 10.75
N LEU A 387 14.50 16.89 10.41
CA LEU A 387 13.74 15.69 10.81
C LEU A 387 13.83 15.46 12.32
N LEU A 388 15.01 15.66 12.92
CA LEU A 388 15.16 15.60 14.37
C LEU A 388 14.32 16.67 15.07
N HIS A 389 14.30 17.90 14.55
CA HIS A 389 13.48 18.97 15.10
C HIS A 389 11.98 18.63 15.03
N HIS A 390 11.51 18.02 13.95
CA HIS A 390 10.13 17.53 13.85
C HIS A 390 9.82 16.48 14.92
N LEU A 391 10.72 15.52 15.18
CA LEU A 391 10.56 14.52 16.24
C LEU A 391 10.50 15.17 17.63
N GLU A 392 11.36 16.16 17.90
CA GLU A 392 11.35 16.92 19.16
C GLU A 392 10.05 17.70 19.38
N GLN A 393 9.54 18.36 18.32
CA GLN A 393 8.27 19.06 18.37
C GLN A 393 7.09 18.10 18.57
N ALA A 394 7.07 16.96 17.88
CA ALA A 394 6.00 15.98 18.03
C ALA A 394 5.94 15.38 19.44
N LEU A 395 7.10 15.04 20.04
CA LEU A 395 7.19 14.52 21.41
C LEU A 395 6.72 15.50 22.49
N THR A 396 6.62 16.80 22.16
CA THR A 396 6.22 17.86 23.10
C THR A 396 4.82 18.41 22.84
N THR A 397 4.35 18.39 21.59
CA THR A 397 3.12 19.09 21.18
C THR A 397 2.00 18.16 20.69
N ASP A 398 2.33 16.97 20.20
CA ASP A 398 1.35 16.06 19.60
C ASP A 398 0.92 14.97 20.61
N PRO A 399 -0.39 14.84 20.93
CA PRO A 399 -0.90 13.83 21.84
C PRO A 399 -0.56 12.38 21.45
N GLN A 400 -0.43 12.08 20.16
CA GLN A 400 -0.09 10.75 19.65
C GLN A 400 1.35 10.35 20.00
N PHE A 401 2.27 11.32 20.09
CA PHE A 401 3.70 11.08 20.35
C PHE A 401 4.10 11.39 21.79
N THR A 402 3.40 12.31 22.46
CA THR A 402 3.69 12.74 23.84
C THR A 402 3.64 11.58 24.84
N GLY A 403 2.81 10.55 24.60
CA GLY A 403 2.71 9.34 25.43
C GLY A 403 3.36 8.08 24.85
N SER A 404 3.94 8.15 23.64
CA SER A 404 4.47 6.97 22.95
C SER A 404 5.84 6.55 23.49
N PRO A 405 6.00 5.33 24.04
CA PRO A 405 7.29 4.83 24.50
C PRO A 405 8.25 4.60 23.32
N ASP A 406 7.74 4.21 22.16
CA ASP A 406 8.56 3.92 20.97
C ASP A 406 9.12 5.19 20.33
N ALA A 407 8.32 6.26 20.27
CA ALA A 407 8.82 7.56 19.78
C ALA A 407 9.90 8.14 20.73
N ARG A 408 9.78 7.90 22.04
CA ARG A 408 10.80 8.26 23.04
C ARG A 408 12.09 7.49 22.82
N ALA A 409 11.98 6.18 22.65
CA ALA A 409 13.12 5.30 22.42
C ALA A 409 13.88 5.68 21.15
N LEU A 410 13.18 5.96 20.05
CA LEU A 410 13.79 6.44 18.81
C LEU A 410 14.57 7.75 19.03
N TYR A 411 14.00 8.71 19.74
CA TYR A 411 14.67 9.97 20.05
C TYR A 411 15.95 9.78 20.88
N GLU A 412 15.90 8.93 21.91
CA GLU A 412 17.05 8.65 22.77
C GLU A 412 18.19 8.00 22.00
N VAL A 413 17.90 7.05 21.10
CA VAL A 413 18.89 6.39 20.24
C VAL A 413 19.54 7.38 19.28
N VAL A 414 18.75 8.21 18.60
CA VAL A 414 19.28 9.24 17.67
C VAL A 414 20.17 10.25 18.40
N GLN A 415 19.78 10.68 19.61
CA GLN A 415 20.58 11.60 20.42
C GLN A 415 21.88 10.97 20.91
N ALA A 416 21.87 9.70 21.28
CA ALA A 416 23.08 8.96 21.67
C ALA A 416 24.06 8.84 20.50
N GLN A 417 23.57 8.52 19.30
CA GLN A 417 24.38 8.41 18.08
C GLN A 417 25.04 9.74 17.69
N ARG A 418 24.35 10.87 17.85
CA ARG A 418 24.91 12.22 17.59
C ARG A 418 25.96 12.67 18.61
N ARG A 419 25.88 12.18 19.84
CA ARG A 419 26.84 12.52 20.92
C ARG A 419 28.09 11.65 20.90
N ALA A 420 28.08 10.52 20.20
CA ALA A 420 29.24 9.66 20.05
C ALA A 420 30.30 10.36 19.17
N PRO A 421 31.55 10.54 19.64
CA PRO A 421 32.62 11.09 18.81
C PRO A 421 32.92 10.10 17.67
N SER A 422 32.78 10.55 16.43
CA SER A 422 33.19 9.79 15.25
C SER A 422 34.69 9.50 15.31
N SER A 423 35.05 8.22 15.25
CA SER A 423 36.43 7.71 15.39
C SER A 423 37.31 7.93 14.15
N THR A 424 36.98 8.90 13.29
CA THR A 424 37.79 9.28 12.14
C THR A 424 37.98 10.79 12.17
N GLY A 425 39.17 11.21 12.63
CA GLY A 425 39.58 12.60 12.60
C GLY A 425 39.67 13.11 11.16
N GLN A 426 38.64 13.83 10.72
CA GLN A 426 38.69 14.73 9.58
C GLN A 426 38.13 16.08 10.00
N VAL A 427 38.90 17.13 9.70
CA VAL A 427 38.58 18.53 10.00
C VAL A 427 37.45 18.96 9.07
N MET A 428 36.34 19.43 9.67
CA MET A 428 35.13 19.87 8.98
C MET A 428 35.40 21.04 7.99
N PRO A 429 34.91 20.98 6.74
CA PRO A 429 35.02 22.06 5.73
C PRO A 429 34.01 23.20 5.97
N GLY A 430 33.85 23.64 7.23
CA GLY A 430 32.78 24.58 7.62
C GLY A 430 32.99 26.03 7.16
N LYS A 431 34.22 26.48 6.91
CA LYS A 431 34.50 27.89 6.61
C LYS A 431 34.31 28.31 5.15
N ALA A 432 34.48 27.40 4.19
CA ALA A 432 34.35 27.74 2.76
C ALA A 432 32.88 27.76 2.28
N LEU A 433 32.00 27.08 3.01
CA LEU A 433 30.58 26.86 2.68
C LEU A 433 29.62 27.68 3.56
N GLU A 434 30.16 28.51 4.45
CA GLU A 434 29.39 29.40 5.33
C GLU A 434 28.54 30.38 4.50
N GLY A 435 27.21 30.33 4.68
CA GLY A 435 26.24 31.13 3.90
C GLY A 435 25.64 30.44 2.67
N ARG A 436 26.01 29.18 2.36
CA ARG A 436 25.54 28.42 1.19
C ARG A 436 24.94 27.06 1.61
N PRO A 437 23.74 27.05 2.24
CA PRO A 437 23.21 25.88 2.93
C PRO A 437 22.84 24.70 2.03
N THR A 438 22.42 24.95 0.78
CA THR A 438 22.00 23.90 -0.17
C THR A 438 23.19 23.17 -0.77
N LEU A 439 24.26 23.92 -1.01
CA LEU A 439 25.56 23.45 -1.49
C LEU A 439 26.34 22.78 -0.37
N ALA A 440 26.26 23.31 0.85
CA ALA A 440 26.71 22.62 2.07
C ALA A 440 25.97 21.28 2.25
N GLY A 441 24.69 21.20 1.89
CA GLY A 441 23.92 19.97 1.89
C GLY A 441 24.37 18.92 0.85
N LEU A 442 25.06 19.31 -0.22
CA LEU A 442 25.64 18.37 -1.19
C LEU A 442 26.97 17.76 -0.73
N PHE A 443 27.71 18.46 0.12
CA PHE A 443 28.96 17.96 0.66
C PHE A 443 28.66 17.29 2.01
N GLN A 444 28.54 15.96 1.97
CA GLN A 444 28.63 15.14 3.19
C GLN A 444 29.97 15.47 3.89
N ALA A 445 30.01 15.31 5.22
CA ALA A 445 31.13 15.69 6.08
C ALA A 445 32.53 15.20 5.65
N ASP A 446 32.62 14.29 4.67
CA ASP A 446 33.85 13.67 4.19
C ASP A 446 34.10 13.87 2.68
N ALA A 447 33.93 15.07 2.12
CA ALA A 447 34.36 15.36 0.73
C ALA A 447 35.80 15.90 0.67
N PRO A 448 36.83 15.07 0.38
CA PRO A 448 38.19 15.55 0.11
C PRO A 448 38.22 16.11 -1.31
N GLY A 449 37.72 17.34 -1.50
CA GLY A 449 37.56 17.87 -2.87
C GLY A 449 37.51 19.37 -3.01
N LEU A 450 36.96 20.12 -2.04
CA LEU A 450 37.05 21.57 -2.11
C LEU A 450 38.44 22.01 -1.71
N ARG A 451 39.23 22.38 -2.72
CA ARG A 451 40.41 23.20 -2.48
C ARG A 451 39.95 24.57 -1.99
N ASP A 452 40.67 25.12 -1.01
CA ASP A 452 40.42 26.45 -0.44
C ASP A 452 40.58 27.61 -1.45
N ASP A 453 40.87 27.33 -2.73
CA ASP A 453 41.11 28.29 -3.81
C ASP A 453 39.91 28.48 -4.75
N LEU A 454 38.75 27.88 -4.46
CA LEU A 454 37.54 28.01 -5.29
C LEU A 454 36.92 29.41 -5.17
N ASP A 455 36.60 30.00 -6.33
CA ASP A 455 36.02 31.34 -6.43
C ASP A 455 34.65 31.41 -5.71
N PRO A 456 34.48 32.30 -4.71
CA PRO A 456 33.22 32.49 -4.00
C PRO A 456 32.02 32.79 -4.91
N GLN A 457 32.22 33.49 -6.03
CA GLN A 457 31.13 33.80 -6.97
C GLN A 457 30.60 32.54 -7.66
N LEU A 458 31.46 31.57 -7.93
CA LEU A 458 31.06 30.30 -8.54
C LEU A 458 30.24 29.46 -7.55
N LEU A 459 30.64 29.46 -6.28
CA LEU A 459 29.91 28.76 -5.21
C LEU A 459 28.52 29.37 -4.96
N ASP A 460 28.40 30.70 -5.00
CA ASP A 460 27.10 31.38 -4.90
C ASP A 460 26.17 31.03 -6.08
N GLN A 461 26.72 30.92 -7.29
CA GLN A 461 25.94 30.52 -8.47
C GLN A 461 25.43 29.08 -8.38
N ILE A 462 26.25 28.16 -7.86
CA ILE A 462 25.87 26.76 -7.69
C ILE A 462 24.82 26.61 -6.57
N GLU A 463 24.95 27.35 -5.47
CA GLU A 463 23.94 27.38 -4.39
C GLU A 463 22.57 27.79 -4.93
N GLN A 464 22.53 28.84 -5.76
CA GLN A 464 21.30 29.31 -6.40
C GLN A 464 20.70 28.27 -7.34
N LEU A 465 21.51 27.58 -8.15
CA LEU A 465 21.04 26.52 -9.05
C LEU A 465 20.46 25.32 -8.28
N LEU A 466 20.99 25.00 -7.10
CA LEU A 466 20.51 23.90 -6.28
C LEU A 466 19.21 24.22 -5.54
N GLN A 467 19.06 25.45 -5.04
CA GLN A 467 17.80 25.92 -4.48
C GLN A 467 16.68 25.87 -5.53
N GLN A 468 17.00 26.18 -6.79
CA GLN A 468 16.05 26.12 -7.91
C GLN A 468 15.55 24.71 -8.20
N GLN A 469 16.38 23.68 -8.04
CA GLN A 469 15.99 22.27 -8.22
C GLN A 469 15.04 21.76 -7.12
N SER A 470 15.21 22.22 -5.87
CA SER A 470 14.43 21.72 -4.72
C SER A 470 12.94 22.12 -4.71
N LYS A 471 12.55 23.17 -5.45
CA LYS A 471 11.20 23.75 -5.41
C LYS A 471 10.19 23.09 -6.36
N GLY A 472 10.61 22.13 -7.20
CA GLY A 472 9.75 21.49 -8.20
C GLY A 472 9.36 22.39 -9.40
N TYR A 473 9.68 23.68 -9.33
CA TYR A 473 9.70 24.64 -10.43
C TYR A 473 10.91 25.56 -10.21
N THR A 474 11.44 26.16 -11.28
CA THR A 474 12.55 27.11 -11.18
C THR A 474 11.99 28.49 -10.80
N PRO A 475 12.32 29.08 -9.62
CA PRO A 475 12.06 30.48 -9.34
C PRO A 475 12.52 31.34 -10.50
N THR A 476 11.63 32.19 -10.98
CA THR A 476 11.88 33.02 -12.16
C THR A 476 12.88 34.14 -11.86
N GLY A 477 13.23 34.35 -10.60
CA GLY A 477 13.97 35.52 -10.10
C GLY A 477 13.07 36.73 -9.91
N ASN A 478 11.77 36.63 -10.24
CA ASN A 478 10.78 37.65 -9.98
C ASN A 478 10.02 37.31 -8.70
N ALA A 479 10.43 37.93 -7.59
CA ALA A 479 9.86 37.68 -6.27
C ALA A 479 8.34 37.88 -6.20
N ARG A 480 7.75 38.75 -7.05
CA ARG A 480 6.29 38.92 -7.11
C ARG A 480 5.61 37.74 -7.79
N PHE A 481 6.18 37.26 -8.88
CA PHE A 481 5.68 36.06 -9.56
C PHE A 481 5.78 34.84 -8.65
N ASP A 482 6.96 34.62 -8.06
CA ASP A 482 7.25 33.44 -7.25
C ASP A 482 6.32 33.39 -6.02
N ALA A 483 6.12 34.52 -5.31
CA ALA A 483 5.21 34.59 -4.17
C ALA A 483 3.73 34.40 -4.56
N HIS A 484 3.33 34.87 -5.75
CA HIS A 484 1.97 34.72 -6.24
C HIS A 484 1.67 33.26 -6.61
N LEU A 485 2.62 32.57 -7.26
CA LEU A 485 2.52 31.14 -7.55
C LEU A 485 2.43 30.30 -6.26
N GLU A 486 3.30 30.59 -5.29
CA GLU A 486 3.29 29.93 -3.97
C GLU A 486 1.95 30.09 -3.25
N SER A 487 1.37 31.30 -3.27
CA SER A 487 0.05 31.55 -2.68
C SER A 487 -1.06 30.72 -3.32
N LEU A 488 -1.10 30.64 -4.65
CA LEU A 488 -2.12 29.87 -5.37
C LEU A 488 -1.96 28.36 -5.13
N LEU A 489 -0.73 27.84 -5.13
CA LEU A 489 -0.45 26.44 -4.83
C LEU A 489 -0.83 26.07 -3.39
N GLY A 490 -0.55 26.96 -2.43
CA GLY A 490 -0.95 26.78 -1.03
C GLY A 490 -2.47 26.64 -0.86
N GLU A 491 -3.25 27.46 -1.57
CA GLU A 491 -4.73 27.34 -1.57
C GLU A 491 -5.21 26.06 -2.26
N LEU A 492 -4.61 25.67 -3.39
CA LEU A 492 -4.98 24.44 -4.11
C LEU A 492 -4.70 23.17 -3.30
N ALA A 493 -3.59 23.16 -2.56
CA ALA A 493 -3.19 22.05 -1.70
C ALA A 493 -4.16 21.78 -0.54
N THR A 494 -5.07 22.71 -0.22
CA THR A 494 -6.13 22.47 0.77
C THR A 494 -7.24 21.53 0.28
N SER A 495 -7.28 21.22 -1.02
CA SER A 495 -8.25 20.30 -1.58
C SER A 495 -7.88 18.85 -1.26
N PRO A 496 -8.82 18.01 -0.79
CA PRO A 496 -8.55 16.58 -0.56
C PRO A 496 -8.26 15.82 -1.88
N ALA A 497 -8.57 16.42 -3.04
CA ALA A 497 -8.21 15.85 -4.34
C ALA A 497 -6.78 16.20 -4.80
N TRP A 498 -6.00 16.95 -4.00
CA TRP A 498 -4.63 17.33 -4.32
C TRP A 498 -3.66 16.17 -4.03
N THR A 499 -3.67 15.15 -4.89
CA THR A 499 -2.76 14.00 -4.82
C THR A 499 -1.43 14.30 -5.52
N GLN A 500 -0.34 13.63 -5.15
CA GLN A 500 1.01 13.85 -5.72
C GLN A 500 1.04 13.81 -7.27
N ARG A 501 0.23 12.95 -7.87
CA ARG A 501 0.13 12.76 -9.32
C ARG A 501 -0.50 13.98 -9.99
N ASP A 502 -1.72 14.35 -9.58
CA ASP A 502 -2.43 15.48 -10.18
C ASP A 502 -1.82 16.83 -9.81
N SER A 503 -1.22 16.95 -8.62
CA SER A 503 -0.56 18.17 -8.15
C SER A 503 0.65 18.53 -9.01
N SER A 504 1.46 17.56 -9.40
CA SER A 504 2.67 17.80 -10.19
C SER A 504 2.33 18.34 -11.58
N TYR A 505 1.33 17.74 -12.24
CA TYR A 505 0.89 18.21 -13.55
C TYR A 505 0.16 19.55 -13.50
N PHE A 506 -0.72 19.74 -12.51
CA PHE A 506 -1.44 20.99 -12.38
C PHE A 506 -0.51 22.15 -11.96
N THR A 507 0.53 21.88 -11.17
CA THR A 507 1.56 22.87 -10.80
C THR A 507 2.28 23.39 -12.04
N THR A 508 2.73 22.50 -12.91
CA THR A 508 3.38 22.89 -14.18
C THR A 508 2.43 23.68 -15.08
N LEU A 509 1.17 23.25 -15.21
CA LEU A 509 0.15 23.97 -15.98
C LEU A 509 -0.10 25.38 -15.41
N LEU A 510 -0.24 25.48 -14.09
CA LEU A 510 -0.48 26.75 -13.39
C LEU A 510 0.71 27.70 -13.50
N GLU A 511 1.94 27.20 -13.41
CA GLU A 511 3.14 28.00 -13.60
C GLU A 511 3.13 28.66 -15.00
N GLN A 512 2.91 27.86 -16.06
CA GLN A 512 2.87 28.40 -17.42
C GLN A 512 1.70 29.34 -17.64
N PHE A 513 0.53 29.05 -17.06
CA PHE A 513 -0.62 29.96 -17.10
C PHE A 513 -0.32 31.31 -16.43
N LEU A 514 0.32 31.30 -15.25
CA LEU A 514 0.68 32.52 -14.56
C LEU A 514 1.77 33.28 -15.32
N ARG A 515 2.78 32.59 -15.89
CA ARG A 515 3.82 33.21 -16.72
C ARG A 515 3.20 33.91 -17.92
N PHE A 516 2.26 33.26 -18.59
CA PHE A 516 1.49 33.85 -19.67
C PHE A 516 0.83 35.16 -19.25
N LEU A 517 0.17 35.20 -18.10
CA LEU A 517 -0.46 36.42 -17.60
C LEU A 517 0.56 37.53 -17.31
N TYR A 518 1.63 37.24 -16.57
CA TYR A 518 2.66 38.24 -16.27
C TYR A 518 3.31 38.81 -17.53
N ASP A 519 3.65 37.95 -18.49
CA ASP A 519 4.24 38.34 -19.76
C ASP A 519 3.27 39.21 -20.59
N ARG A 520 1.99 38.86 -20.65
CA ARG A 520 0.97 39.62 -21.42
C ARG A 520 0.52 40.91 -20.74
N PHE A 521 0.58 40.98 -19.41
CA PHE A 521 0.35 42.23 -18.68
C PHE A 521 1.43 43.26 -19.01
N ASP A 522 2.70 42.85 -19.14
CA ASP A 522 3.83 43.76 -19.42
C ASP A 522 4.03 44.01 -20.93
N ALA A 523 3.70 43.03 -21.79
CA ALA A 523 3.93 43.11 -23.23
C ALA A 523 3.21 44.28 -23.90
N GLN A 524 3.85 44.89 -24.90
CA GLN A 524 3.19 45.82 -25.83
C GLN A 524 2.38 45.04 -26.88
N ALA A 525 1.45 45.73 -27.57
CA ALA A 525 0.60 45.11 -28.58
C ALA A 525 1.39 44.46 -29.73
N ASP A 526 2.57 44.99 -30.06
CA ASP A 526 3.45 44.52 -31.12
C ASP A 526 4.55 43.55 -30.66
N TYR A 527 4.57 43.16 -29.37
CA TYR A 527 5.64 42.35 -28.77
C TYR A 527 5.92 41.03 -29.54
N TYR A 528 4.86 40.33 -29.98
CA TYR A 528 4.95 39.18 -30.89
C TYR A 528 4.20 39.42 -32.21
N GLY A 529 4.20 40.67 -32.68
CA GLY A 529 3.51 41.09 -33.90
C GLY A 529 2.01 40.83 -33.85
N ALA A 530 1.44 40.23 -34.90
CA ALA A 530 0.00 39.98 -35.02
C ALA A 530 -0.58 39.12 -33.89
N ARG A 531 0.26 38.32 -33.21
CA ARG A 531 -0.18 37.41 -32.14
C ARG A 531 -0.62 38.16 -30.87
N THR A 532 0.08 39.24 -30.50
CA THR A 532 -0.22 40.05 -29.31
C THR A 532 -0.99 41.33 -29.63
N ALA A 533 -1.35 41.54 -30.90
CA ALA A 533 -2.04 42.75 -31.35
C ALA A 533 -3.32 43.02 -30.53
N TYR A 534 -3.98 41.95 -30.07
CA TYR A 534 -5.17 42.01 -29.23
C TYR A 534 -4.98 42.73 -27.89
N LEU A 535 -3.74 42.87 -27.41
CA LEU A 535 -3.43 43.60 -26.18
C LEU A 535 -3.58 45.12 -26.34
N GLY A 536 -3.54 45.63 -27.57
CA GLY A 536 -3.73 47.05 -27.92
C GLY A 536 -5.10 47.33 -28.55
N PRO A 537 -5.38 48.59 -28.91
CA PRO A 537 -6.67 48.97 -29.49
C PRO A 537 -6.90 48.23 -30.81
N CYS A 538 -8.13 47.78 -31.06
CA CYS A 538 -8.47 47.15 -32.34
C CYS A 538 -8.23 48.15 -33.49
N PRO A 539 -7.51 47.76 -34.56
CA PRO A 539 -7.24 48.66 -35.69
C PRO A 539 -8.50 48.91 -36.51
N ASP A 540 -9.42 47.94 -36.54
CA ASP A 540 -10.70 48.07 -37.20
C ASP A 540 -11.53 49.13 -36.48
N LYS A 541 -12.32 49.87 -37.24
CA LYS A 541 -13.16 50.94 -36.70
C LYS A 541 -14.62 50.62 -36.95
N LYS A 542 -15.44 50.85 -35.94
CA LYS A 542 -16.88 50.89 -36.09
C LYS A 542 -17.28 52.07 -37.00
N PRO A 543 -18.51 52.09 -37.55
CA PRO A 543 -19.00 53.19 -38.38
C PRO A 543 -18.92 54.58 -37.72
N ASP A 544 -18.90 54.63 -36.39
CA ASP A 544 -18.76 55.86 -35.60
C ASP A 544 -17.31 56.34 -35.40
N GLY A 545 -16.32 55.63 -35.96
CA GLY A 545 -14.90 55.96 -35.89
C GLY A 545 -14.19 55.51 -34.61
N SER A 546 -14.91 54.88 -33.67
CA SER A 546 -14.31 54.24 -32.50
C SER A 546 -13.63 52.91 -32.89
N PRO A 547 -12.57 52.48 -32.16
CA PRO A 547 -12.01 51.15 -32.33
C PRO A 547 -13.09 50.08 -32.19
N ASP A 548 -13.04 49.08 -33.08
CA ASP A 548 -13.82 47.86 -32.93
C ASP A 548 -13.24 46.98 -31.81
N HIS A 549 -13.57 45.70 -31.80
CA HIS A 549 -13.25 44.82 -30.69
C HIS A 549 -12.52 43.56 -31.18
N TRP A 550 -11.66 43.01 -30.34
CA TRP A 550 -10.97 41.76 -30.64
C TRP A 550 -11.87 40.56 -30.34
N ASP A 551 -11.82 39.52 -31.16
CA ASP A 551 -12.50 38.25 -30.91
C ASP A 551 -11.84 37.45 -29.77
N GLU A 552 -12.65 36.67 -29.03
CA GLU A 552 -12.20 35.73 -27.97
C GLU A 552 -11.12 34.77 -28.47
N LYS A 553 -11.21 34.39 -29.75
CA LYS A 553 -10.28 33.48 -30.42
C LYS A 553 -8.83 33.96 -30.36
N HIS A 554 -8.57 35.26 -30.40
CA HIS A 554 -7.19 35.78 -30.34
C HIS A 554 -6.51 35.45 -29.00
N VAL A 555 -7.24 35.58 -27.90
CA VAL A 555 -6.76 35.25 -26.56
C VAL A 555 -6.58 33.74 -26.42
N GLN A 556 -7.53 32.96 -26.94
CA GLN A 556 -7.48 31.50 -26.92
C GLN A 556 -6.29 30.95 -27.73
N ASP A 557 -6.07 31.45 -28.94
CA ASP A 557 -4.98 31.00 -29.82
C ASP A 557 -3.61 31.32 -29.21
N ASP A 558 -3.47 32.49 -28.57
CA ASP A 558 -2.22 32.86 -27.90
C ASP A 558 -1.94 32.00 -26.67
N LEU A 559 -2.95 31.74 -25.82
CA LEU A 559 -2.82 30.84 -24.67
C LEU A 559 -2.45 29.42 -25.12
N HIS A 560 -3.20 28.88 -26.10
CA HIS A 560 -2.92 27.55 -26.65
C HIS A 560 -1.49 27.46 -27.19
N GLN A 561 -1.05 28.44 -27.99
CA GLN A 561 0.29 28.42 -28.55
C GLN A 561 1.38 28.58 -27.47
N HIS A 562 1.13 29.33 -26.40
CA HIS A 562 2.05 29.44 -25.27
C HIS A 562 2.19 28.09 -24.55
N LEU A 563 1.07 27.46 -24.19
CA LEU A 563 1.07 26.17 -23.49
C LEU A 563 1.63 25.04 -24.36
N SER A 564 1.23 24.95 -25.62
CA SER A 564 1.74 23.94 -26.56
C SER A 564 3.23 24.11 -26.88
N GLY A 565 3.79 25.31 -26.72
CA GLY A 565 5.22 25.59 -26.91
C GLY A 565 6.08 25.36 -25.67
N THR A 566 5.47 25.24 -24.49
CA THR A 566 6.16 25.14 -23.19
C THR A 566 5.97 23.79 -22.51
N LEU A 567 4.81 23.16 -22.70
CA LEU A 567 4.48 21.83 -22.16
C LEU A 567 4.87 20.72 -23.15
N THR A 568 4.90 19.48 -22.65
CA THR A 568 5.28 18.30 -23.43
C THR A 568 4.48 18.21 -24.75
N PRO A 569 5.15 18.05 -25.91
CA PRO A 569 4.48 18.00 -27.20
C PRO A 569 3.35 16.94 -27.25
N GLY A 570 2.22 17.31 -27.85
CA GLY A 570 1.06 16.42 -27.99
C GLY A 570 0.14 16.31 -26.77
N THR A 571 0.52 16.92 -25.63
CA THR A 571 -0.31 16.91 -24.40
C THR A 571 -1.31 18.05 -24.33
N VAL A 572 -1.15 19.11 -25.13
CA VAL A 572 -2.07 20.25 -25.20
C VAL A 572 -2.87 20.19 -26.50
N GLN A 573 -4.18 20.31 -26.38
CA GLN A 573 -5.13 20.21 -27.49
C GLN A 573 -6.10 21.39 -27.47
N ARG A 574 -6.51 21.83 -28.67
CA ARG A 574 -7.50 22.91 -28.87
C ARG A 574 -8.81 22.33 -29.38
N GLU A 575 -9.94 22.88 -28.93
CA GLU A 575 -11.28 22.56 -29.46
C GLU A 575 -11.63 21.06 -29.45
N LEU A 576 -11.24 20.34 -28.39
CA LEU A 576 -11.61 18.94 -28.22
C LEU A 576 -13.14 18.80 -28.06
N ILE A 577 -13.77 18.02 -28.94
CA ILE A 577 -15.21 17.72 -28.95
C ILE A 577 -15.48 16.54 -27.99
N ASP A 578 -16.73 16.41 -27.51
CA ASP A 578 -17.21 15.33 -26.63
C ASP A 578 -16.59 15.30 -25.22
N VAL A 579 -16.16 16.47 -24.71
CA VAL A 579 -15.76 16.63 -23.31
C VAL A 579 -16.97 17.09 -22.50
N ALA A 580 -17.51 16.21 -21.65
CA ALA A 580 -18.72 16.48 -20.84
C ALA A 580 -19.91 17.03 -21.65
N SER A 581 -20.11 16.51 -22.87
CA SER A 581 -21.14 16.94 -23.83
C SER A 581 -20.96 18.35 -24.42
N GLY A 582 -19.74 18.92 -24.37
CA GLY A 582 -19.39 20.22 -24.94
C GLY A 582 -18.04 20.25 -25.67
N ARG A 583 -17.58 21.46 -26.02
CA ARG A 583 -16.29 21.74 -26.65
C ARG A 583 -15.45 22.61 -25.71
N THR A 584 -14.27 22.13 -25.34
CA THR A 584 -13.33 22.88 -24.48
C THR A 584 -12.44 23.81 -25.30
N ASP A 585 -12.09 24.97 -24.75
CA ASP A 585 -11.24 25.94 -25.44
C ASP A 585 -9.78 25.44 -25.55
N VAL A 586 -9.15 25.09 -24.42
CA VAL A 586 -7.81 24.47 -24.35
C VAL A 586 -7.79 23.35 -23.31
N THR A 587 -7.26 22.18 -23.67
CA THR A 587 -7.16 21.01 -22.79
C THR A 587 -5.72 20.56 -22.65
N TYR A 588 -5.29 20.26 -21.43
CA TYR A 588 -4.00 19.66 -21.11
C TYR A 588 -4.21 18.23 -20.57
N THR A 589 -3.60 17.25 -21.24
CA THR A 589 -3.65 15.82 -20.90
C THR A 589 -2.21 15.27 -20.86
N PRO A 590 -1.52 15.38 -19.72
CA PRO A 590 -0.16 14.84 -19.55
C PRO A 590 -0.08 13.33 -19.77
N GLU A 591 -1.15 12.61 -19.40
CA GLU A 591 -1.25 11.16 -19.52
C GLU A 591 -2.72 10.70 -19.51
N PRO A 592 -3.02 9.45 -19.89
CA PRO A 592 -4.39 8.94 -19.86
C PRO A 592 -5.01 9.01 -18.46
N GLY A 593 -6.16 9.67 -18.34
CA GLY A 593 -6.93 9.77 -17.08
C GLY A 593 -6.74 11.10 -16.32
N SER A 594 -5.65 11.84 -16.54
CA SER A 594 -5.44 13.17 -15.94
C SER A 594 -5.66 14.25 -17.00
N ARG A 595 -6.81 14.93 -16.94
CA ARG A 595 -7.20 15.96 -17.90
C ARG A 595 -7.59 17.26 -17.19
N PHE A 596 -6.93 18.34 -17.56
CA PHE A 596 -7.19 19.69 -17.06
C PHE A 596 -7.67 20.59 -18.20
N VAL A 597 -8.59 21.49 -17.88
CA VAL A 597 -9.25 22.35 -18.87
C VAL A 597 -9.02 23.82 -18.53
N ALA A 598 -8.66 24.60 -19.54
CA ALA A 598 -8.63 26.04 -19.51
C ALA A 598 -9.74 26.60 -20.40
N GLU A 599 -10.71 27.26 -19.76
CA GLU A 599 -11.79 27.97 -20.44
C GLU A 599 -11.35 29.41 -20.71
N VAL A 600 -11.60 29.92 -21.91
CA VAL A 600 -11.22 31.28 -22.31
C VAL A 600 -12.48 32.06 -22.63
N LYS A 601 -12.64 33.24 -22.04
CA LYS A 601 -13.81 34.09 -22.26
C LYS A 601 -13.41 35.53 -22.56
N ARG A 602 -14.26 36.24 -23.30
CA ARG A 602 -14.12 37.69 -23.52
C ARG A 602 -15.22 38.46 -22.80
N ARG A 603 -14.88 39.66 -22.29
CA ARG A 603 -15.83 40.55 -21.65
C ARG A 603 -15.57 42.01 -22.00
N ASP A 604 -16.63 42.77 -22.30
CA ASP A 604 -16.61 44.20 -22.66
C ASP A 604 -17.05 45.15 -21.54
N THR A 605 -17.47 44.60 -20.39
CA THR A 605 -17.94 45.35 -19.22
C THR A 605 -17.03 45.13 -18.04
N ARG A 606 -16.81 46.18 -17.23
CA ARG A 606 -15.95 46.12 -16.03
C ARG A 606 -16.31 44.93 -15.15
N TRP A 607 -15.27 44.18 -14.77
CA TRP A 607 -15.41 42.97 -13.97
C TRP A 607 -15.43 43.25 -12.46
N THR A 608 -16.12 42.36 -11.75
CA THR A 608 -15.97 42.11 -10.31
C THR A 608 -15.93 40.59 -10.13
N ARG A 609 -15.39 40.09 -9.02
CA ARG A 609 -15.27 38.64 -8.78
C ARG A 609 -16.65 37.96 -8.86
N GLU A 610 -17.69 38.59 -8.31
CA GLU A 610 -19.07 38.08 -8.30
C GLU A 610 -19.68 38.00 -9.70
N ARG A 611 -19.36 38.97 -10.58
CA ARG A 611 -19.85 38.98 -11.96
C ARG A 611 -19.17 37.90 -12.80
N ILE A 612 -17.87 37.71 -12.62
CA ILE A 612 -17.12 36.64 -13.30
C ILE A 612 -17.64 35.28 -12.86
N GLU A 613 -17.84 35.09 -11.56
CA GLU A 613 -18.40 33.86 -11.01
C GLU A 613 -19.78 33.56 -11.60
N LYS A 614 -20.70 34.56 -11.58
CA LYS A 614 -22.05 34.38 -12.10
C LYS A 614 -22.10 34.11 -13.60
N SER A 615 -21.22 34.72 -14.39
CA SER A 615 -21.26 34.64 -15.85
C SER A 615 -20.58 33.39 -16.42
N TYR A 616 -19.50 32.90 -15.81
CA TYR A 616 -18.61 31.93 -16.46
C TYR A 616 -18.30 30.67 -15.65
N LEU A 617 -18.56 30.66 -14.33
CA LEU A 617 -18.19 29.53 -13.46
C LEU A 617 -18.92 28.23 -13.84
N ALA A 618 -20.19 28.32 -14.24
CA ALA A 618 -20.97 27.14 -14.62
C ALA A 618 -20.32 26.37 -15.79
N GLN A 619 -19.75 27.11 -16.76
CA GLN A 619 -19.04 26.53 -17.90
C GLN A 619 -17.69 25.97 -17.47
N ALA A 620 -16.89 26.74 -16.73
CA ALA A 620 -15.56 26.32 -16.27
C ALA A 620 -15.58 25.09 -15.34
N THR A 621 -16.64 24.91 -14.54
CA THR A 621 -16.77 23.76 -13.62
C THR A 621 -17.40 22.51 -14.24
N ASN A 622 -18.08 22.62 -15.39
CA ASN A 622 -18.71 21.45 -16.03
C ASN A 622 -17.67 20.48 -16.60
N TYR A 623 -16.53 20.98 -17.07
CA TYR A 623 -15.52 20.16 -17.74
C TYR A 623 -14.63 19.34 -16.80
N THR A 624 -14.64 19.65 -15.50
CA THR A 624 -13.95 18.90 -14.44
C THR A 624 -14.87 17.85 -13.79
N ALA A 625 -15.95 17.43 -14.47
CA ALA A 625 -16.86 16.40 -13.97
C ALA A 625 -16.29 14.97 -14.07
N THR A 626 -15.33 14.73 -14.97
CA THR A 626 -14.79 13.40 -15.30
C THR A 626 -13.27 13.30 -15.10
N GLY A 627 -12.64 14.33 -14.53
CA GLY A 627 -11.21 14.39 -14.22
C GLY A 627 -10.96 15.08 -12.89
N PRO A 628 -9.70 15.38 -12.53
CA PRO A 628 -9.37 16.08 -11.28
C PRO A 628 -10.16 17.39 -11.15
N PRO A 629 -10.58 17.80 -9.93
CA PRO A 629 -11.48 18.94 -9.72
C PRO A 629 -10.76 20.30 -9.82
N PHE A 630 -9.78 20.42 -10.72
CA PHE A 630 -8.94 21.61 -10.92
C PHE A 630 -9.06 22.10 -12.37
N GLY A 631 -9.13 23.42 -12.57
CA GLY A 631 -9.25 24.02 -13.89
C GLY A 631 -8.82 25.48 -13.93
N LEU A 632 -8.69 26.03 -15.14
CA LEU A 632 -8.33 27.43 -15.38
C LEU A 632 -9.47 28.17 -16.08
N LEU A 633 -9.63 29.46 -15.75
CA LEU A 633 -10.52 30.38 -16.45
C LEU A 633 -9.75 31.66 -16.80
N LEU A 634 -9.52 31.89 -18.08
CA LEU A 634 -8.92 33.13 -18.59
C LEU A 634 -10.02 34.06 -19.11
N VAL A 635 -10.04 35.31 -18.67
CA VAL A 635 -10.97 36.31 -19.19
C VAL A 635 -10.22 37.49 -19.80
N GLY A 636 -10.38 37.69 -21.10
CA GLY A 636 -9.97 38.91 -21.79
C GLY A 636 -10.90 40.08 -21.43
N ASP A 637 -10.41 41.02 -20.64
CA ASP A 637 -11.13 42.22 -20.23
C ASP A 637 -10.92 43.35 -21.25
N ASP A 638 -11.91 43.53 -22.12
CA ASP A 638 -12.03 44.60 -23.11
C ASP A 638 -12.90 45.76 -22.58
N SER A 639 -13.03 45.89 -21.26
CA SER A 639 -13.74 47.03 -20.68
C SER A 639 -12.95 48.34 -20.85
N GLY A 640 -13.62 49.48 -20.73
CA GLY A 640 -12.98 50.78 -20.88
C GLY A 640 -11.85 51.03 -19.87
N HIS A 641 -10.60 50.86 -20.32
CA HIS A 641 -9.34 51.02 -19.56
C HIS A 641 -8.81 52.46 -19.52
N THR A 642 -9.64 53.46 -19.77
CA THR A 642 -9.22 54.88 -19.85
C THR A 642 -8.66 55.42 -18.54
N SER A 643 -9.01 54.79 -17.41
CA SER A 643 -8.49 55.09 -16.06
C SER A 643 -7.37 54.15 -15.61
N GLY A 644 -6.85 53.29 -16.49
CA GLY A 644 -5.95 52.18 -16.14
C GLY A 644 -6.70 50.90 -15.74
N TYR A 645 -5.93 49.84 -15.52
CA TYR A 645 -6.38 48.50 -15.12
C TYR A 645 -5.84 48.11 -13.73
N ARG A 646 -6.40 47.06 -13.12
CA ARG A 646 -6.00 46.59 -11.79
C ARG A 646 -4.66 45.85 -11.84
N SER A 647 -4.04 45.67 -10.68
CA SER A 647 -2.80 44.89 -10.59
C SER A 647 -3.04 43.43 -10.96
N ILE A 648 -1.97 42.73 -11.35
CA ILE A 648 -2.06 41.32 -11.71
C ILE A 648 -2.45 40.45 -10.50
N GLU A 649 -2.03 40.84 -9.29
CA GLU A 649 -2.39 40.16 -8.04
C GLU A 649 -3.89 40.25 -7.72
N ASP A 650 -4.53 41.38 -8.02
CA ASP A 650 -5.99 41.49 -7.88
C ASP A 650 -6.76 40.71 -8.96
N SER A 651 -6.09 40.48 -10.09
CA SER A 651 -6.65 39.92 -11.32
C SER A 651 -6.54 38.40 -11.41
N VAL A 652 -5.88 37.75 -10.45
CA VAL A 652 -5.76 36.29 -10.37
C VAL A 652 -6.23 35.81 -9.01
N TRP A 653 -7.13 34.82 -8.97
CA TRP A 653 -7.63 34.25 -7.72
C TRP A 653 -8.25 32.87 -7.94
N ILE A 654 -8.54 32.14 -6.86
CA ILE A 654 -9.21 30.84 -6.92
C ILE A 654 -10.69 30.98 -6.56
N ILE A 655 -11.56 30.35 -7.35
CA ILE A 655 -12.97 30.15 -7.02
C ILE A 655 -13.18 28.72 -6.55
N ARG A 656 -13.79 28.57 -5.38
CA ARG A 656 -14.17 27.27 -4.79
C ARG A 656 -15.66 27.02 -4.97
N ARG A 657 -16.03 25.91 -5.63
CA ARG A 657 -17.44 25.56 -5.88
C ARG A 657 -17.73 24.08 -5.71
N ALA A 658 -18.71 23.76 -4.85
CA ALA A 658 -19.37 22.47 -4.80
C ALA A 658 -20.83 22.60 -5.28
N ARG A 659 -21.36 21.54 -5.92
CA ARG A 659 -22.75 21.46 -6.41
C ARG A 659 -23.67 20.73 -5.42
N SER A 660 -23.10 19.98 -4.49
CA SER A 660 -23.79 19.36 -3.35
C SER A 660 -22.93 19.48 -2.09
N ALA A 661 -23.54 19.19 -0.93
CA ALA A 661 -22.83 19.19 0.35
C ALA A 661 -21.77 18.08 0.48
N THR A 662 -21.86 17.05 -0.37
CA THR A 662 -20.99 15.86 -0.34
C THR A 662 -19.94 15.86 -1.44
N GLU A 663 -19.97 16.83 -2.35
CA GLU A 663 -19.06 16.90 -3.48
C GLU A 663 -17.74 17.58 -3.08
N VAL A 664 -16.61 16.99 -3.48
CA VAL A 664 -15.30 17.65 -3.35
C VAL A 664 -15.34 18.97 -4.13
N PRO A 665 -15.08 20.12 -3.47
CA PRO A 665 -15.16 21.40 -4.14
C PRO A 665 -14.18 21.50 -5.30
N ARG A 666 -14.67 21.97 -6.45
CA ARG A 666 -13.84 22.32 -7.59
C ARG A 666 -13.14 23.64 -7.34
N LEU A 667 -11.84 23.68 -7.66
CA LEU A 667 -11.01 24.86 -7.55
C LEU A 667 -10.65 25.34 -8.96
N ILE A 668 -11.14 26.51 -9.33
CA ILE A 668 -10.87 27.13 -10.63
C ILE A 668 -9.98 28.34 -10.42
N VAL A 669 -8.78 28.31 -11.00
CA VAL A 669 -7.88 29.47 -11.00
C VAL A 669 -8.34 30.41 -12.10
N VAL A 670 -8.73 31.62 -11.72
CA VAL A 670 -9.19 32.67 -12.62
C VAL A 670 -8.04 33.63 -12.89
N GLY A 671 -7.84 34.01 -14.15
CA GLY A 671 -6.96 35.11 -14.54
C GLY A 671 -7.68 36.10 -15.44
N ILE A 672 -7.62 37.38 -15.10
CA ILE A 672 -8.17 38.47 -15.91
C ILE A 672 -7.04 39.16 -16.67
N LEU A 673 -7.11 39.15 -18.00
CA LEU A 673 -6.12 39.77 -18.87
C LEU A 673 -6.71 41.02 -19.55
N PRO A 674 -6.22 42.24 -19.27
CA PRO A 674 -6.66 43.44 -19.97
C PRO A 674 -6.25 43.39 -21.44
N ILE A 675 -7.23 43.48 -22.33
CA ILE A 675 -7.06 43.53 -23.79
C ILE A 675 -7.60 44.86 -24.34
N GLY A 676 -7.35 45.18 -25.61
CA GLY A 676 -7.87 46.44 -26.18
C GLY A 676 -7.27 47.70 -25.55
N ARG A 677 -6.11 47.61 -24.87
CA ARG A 677 -5.63 48.66 -23.96
C ARG A 677 -5.29 49.94 -24.73
N PRO A 678 -5.74 51.12 -24.28
CA PRO A 678 -5.28 52.38 -24.84
C PRO A 678 -3.78 52.56 -24.55
N THR A 679 -3.10 53.34 -25.39
CA THR A 679 -1.69 53.68 -25.14
C THR A 679 -1.56 54.46 -23.81
N PRO A 680 -0.43 54.35 -23.09
CA PRO A 680 -0.25 55.05 -21.81
C PRO A 680 -0.47 56.57 -21.89
N SER A 681 -0.15 57.19 -23.03
CA SER A 681 -0.36 58.62 -23.28
C SER A 681 -1.84 59.03 -23.39
N ALA A 682 -2.76 58.08 -23.56
CA ALA A 682 -4.19 58.32 -23.66
C ALA A 682 -4.95 58.15 -22.33
N LEU A 683 -4.27 57.70 -21.25
CA LEU A 683 -4.87 57.49 -19.94
C LEU A 683 -5.22 58.82 -19.26
N ARG A 684 -6.37 58.86 -18.58
CA ARG A 684 -6.83 60.04 -17.82
C ARG A 684 -7.27 59.61 -16.43
N MET A 685 -6.69 60.21 -15.40
CA MET A 685 -7.20 60.06 -14.03
C MET A 685 -8.53 60.82 -13.90
N PRO A 686 -9.56 60.25 -13.26
CA PRO A 686 -10.78 60.98 -12.94
C PRO A 686 -10.42 62.23 -12.14
N ARG A 687 -10.90 63.42 -12.55
CA ARG A 687 -10.81 64.60 -11.69
C ARG A 687 -11.59 64.31 -10.42
N VAL A 688 -10.90 64.30 -9.28
CA VAL A 688 -11.54 64.29 -7.97
C VAL A 688 -12.28 65.62 -7.83
N THR A 689 -13.60 65.62 -8.06
CA THR A 689 -14.45 66.72 -7.62
C THR A 689 -14.53 66.63 -6.10
N THR A 690 -13.81 67.54 -5.42
CA THR A 690 -13.93 67.81 -3.98
C THR A 690 -15.33 68.26 -3.62
#